data_AF-A0A9P6X529-F1
#
_entry.id   AF-A0A9P6X529-F1
#
_cell.length_a   1.000
_cell.length_b   1.000
_cell.length_c   1.000
_cell.angle_alpha   90.00
_cell.angle_beta   90.00
_cell.angle_gamma   90.00
#
_symmetry.space_group_name_H-M   'P 1'
#
loop_
_entity.id
_entity.type
_entity.pdbx_description
1 polymer ?
#
loop_
_entity_poly.entity_id
_entity_poly.type
_entity_poly.pdbx_seq_one_letter_code
_entity_poly.pdbx_strand_id
1 'polypeptide(L)'
;MLKDPVKRRIALSYGFDWLLVIIMTVVFFAIDKVTPFHRQFSINDKTIMFPYAEHERVPVWLLLIICLLIPIVIIAIISLSGIGYKRNWYDFHAGVLGLCLGLSMTIMLTDVIKVTAGRPRPDMLSRCKPPTDTQDPLLGLSTVDICTTDIHSHLMIDGFKSFPSGHSSFSFAGLGYLSFYIAGKLRLFDQMGHTYKGFCTIFPFLGAMLVAISRTEDYRHHWHDVFIGALLGIVCAYFSYRQYYPSLGQDECHAPFMTRLLYWKDGTNNRQEEEEGLTRSITNSTTASASNNDQSIIFGASGFTGALTAEYLVEVFDKSINWGLAGRSLAKLEKVRDRLADLDPSMKKLDLLIADSHQPETLDQVVSQTRVIISTVGPFAKYGTPLVESCIRQKTHYVDITGEYLWVKDIIDRFHEKARQEKIMIVPCCGFDSVPSDLGAFILANHIQDKHGLNLASVKASVMKLVGGISGGTIQSCLEMASQDTSKLTDPYILATRRGVDKALITIFRKDYDFDGKWQAPFIMSAVNAKVVRRSWSIWADRGKPYGNLFTYQETQSFSFLPGLVYVCLFYTVLPLTFLLVRTPMIGEKIKNLLPGSGYGPRDETRKLGGYEFQFVGTAEIEPYDEPVRARAIIKGSRDPGYGDTCRMVVEAALSIIKSRNEIPGRDGGVLTPSTAFGQILVDRLKADNKMVIEVEDM
;
A
#
# COMPACT_ATOMS: atom_id res chain seq x y z
N MET A 1 38.24 18.90 16.82
CA MET A 1 37.20 19.26 15.83
C MET A 1 35.77 18.94 16.29
N LEU A 2 35.46 18.92 17.61
CA LEU A 2 34.10 18.73 18.15
C LEU A 2 33.93 19.57 19.44
N LYS A 3 33.72 20.88 19.31
CA LYS A 3 33.34 21.77 20.44
C LYS A 3 31.82 22.04 20.49
N ASP A 4 31.10 21.69 19.42
CA ASP A 4 29.66 21.95 19.28
C ASP A 4 28.84 20.73 19.76
N PRO A 5 28.05 20.87 20.85
CA PRO A 5 27.30 19.76 21.44
C PRO A 5 26.22 19.19 20.51
N VAL A 6 25.68 19.99 19.58
CA VAL A 6 24.66 19.54 18.62
C VAL A 6 25.29 18.64 17.56
N LYS A 7 26.43 19.07 16.98
CA LYS A 7 27.16 18.27 15.98
C LYS A 7 27.63 16.92 16.54
N ARG A 8 28.07 16.89 17.80
CA ARG A 8 28.46 15.65 18.49
C ARG A 8 27.28 14.70 18.67
N ARG A 9 26.10 15.20 19.06
CA ARG A 9 24.89 14.39 19.20
C ARG A 9 24.42 13.83 17.86
N ILE A 10 24.53 14.60 16.78
CA ILE A 10 24.20 14.13 15.42
C ILE A 10 25.15 12.99 15.04
N ALA A 11 26.47 13.18 15.17
CA ALA A 11 27.43 12.14 14.85
C ALA A 11 27.18 10.83 15.65
N LEU A 12 26.80 10.96 16.93
CA LEU A 12 26.46 9.81 17.77
C LEU A 12 25.14 9.12 17.35
N SER A 13 24.15 9.83 16.83
CA SER A 13 22.88 9.21 16.40
C SER A 13 23.01 8.35 15.13
N TYR A 14 24.07 8.56 14.34
CA TYR A 14 24.48 7.69 13.24
C TYR A 14 25.59 6.71 13.63
N GLY A 15 25.92 6.61 14.92
CA GLY A 15 26.98 5.71 15.41
C GLY A 15 26.73 4.24 15.06
N PHE A 16 25.45 3.81 15.08
CA PHE A 16 25.08 2.46 14.66
C PHE A 16 25.30 2.22 13.15
N ASP A 17 25.02 3.22 12.30
CA ASP A 17 25.23 3.13 10.86
C ASP A 17 26.74 3.01 10.56
N TRP A 18 27.58 3.82 11.23
CA TRP A 18 29.04 3.70 11.12
C TRP A 18 29.56 2.35 11.64
N LEU A 19 29.00 1.85 12.75
CA LEU A 19 29.34 0.53 13.26
C LEU A 19 29.02 -0.56 12.23
N LEU A 20 27.86 -0.48 11.57
CA LEU A 20 27.47 -1.41 10.53
C LEU A 20 28.43 -1.36 9.34
N VAL A 21 28.81 -0.17 8.88
CA VAL A 21 29.84 -0.01 7.83
C VAL A 21 31.15 -0.68 8.22
N ILE A 22 31.60 -0.50 9.46
CA ILE A 22 32.82 -1.12 9.99
C ILE A 22 32.67 -2.64 10.03
N ILE A 23 31.55 -3.17 10.55
CA ILE A 23 31.28 -4.60 10.62
C ILE A 23 31.31 -5.22 9.22
N MET A 24 30.62 -4.64 8.24
CA MET A 24 30.61 -5.15 6.87
C MET A 24 32.02 -5.17 6.26
N THR A 25 32.83 -4.15 6.55
CA THR A 25 34.22 -4.07 6.08
C THR A 25 35.10 -5.14 6.75
N VAL A 26 34.93 -5.38 8.06
CA VAL A 26 35.64 -6.45 8.78
C VAL A 26 35.23 -7.83 8.28
N VAL A 27 33.94 -8.05 8.05
CA VAL A 27 33.41 -9.30 7.49
C VAL A 27 34.00 -9.54 6.10
N PHE A 28 34.09 -8.51 5.26
CA PHE A 28 34.78 -8.63 3.97
C PHE A 28 36.22 -9.12 4.13
N PHE A 29 37.04 -8.52 5.00
CA PHE A 29 38.42 -8.98 5.22
C PHE A 29 38.52 -10.41 5.79
N ALA A 30 37.47 -10.89 6.45
CA ALA A 30 37.40 -12.27 6.92
C ALA A 30 37.03 -13.23 5.78
N ILE A 31 36.06 -12.87 4.94
CA ILE A 31 35.61 -13.68 3.79
C ILE A 31 36.69 -13.75 2.71
N ASP A 32 37.45 -12.67 2.50
CA ASP A 32 38.48 -12.64 1.46
C ASP A 32 39.60 -13.68 1.71
N LYS A 33 39.78 -14.08 2.97
CA LYS A 33 40.72 -15.14 3.39
C LYS A 33 40.18 -16.56 3.20
N VAL A 34 38.89 -16.72 2.90
CA VAL A 34 38.27 -18.03 2.69
C VAL A 34 38.68 -18.56 1.31
N THR A 35 39.07 -19.84 1.28
CA THR A 35 39.37 -20.54 0.03
C THR A 35 38.11 -20.64 -0.83
N PRO A 36 38.12 -20.14 -2.08
CA PRO A 36 36.97 -20.17 -2.95
C PRO A 36 36.63 -21.61 -3.36
N PHE A 37 35.38 -21.83 -3.78
CA PHE A 37 34.99 -23.07 -4.45
C PHE A 37 35.88 -23.28 -5.69
N HIS A 38 36.45 -24.47 -5.87
CA HIS A 38 37.26 -24.79 -7.04
C HIS A 38 36.36 -25.41 -8.12
N ARG A 39 35.75 -24.55 -8.93
CA ARG A 39 34.93 -25.02 -10.05
C ARG A 39 35.80 -25.75 -11.08
N GLN A 40 35.37 -26.92 -11.50
CA GLN A 40 36.05 -27.69 -12.54
C GLN A 40 36.08 -26.93 -13.88
N PHE A 41 37.14 -27.11 -14.65
CA PHE A 41 37.36 -26.43 -15.92
C PHE A 41 37.99 -27.39 -16.95
N SER A 42 37.91 -27.03 -18.24
CA SER A 42 38.54 -27.78 -19.31
C SER A 42 39.86 -27.12 -19.68
N ILE A 43 40.92 -27.90 -19.87
CA ILE A 43 42.19 -27.38 -20.38
C ILE A 43 42.08 -26.87 -21.82
N ASN A 44 41.02 -27.26 -22.54
CA ASN A 44 40.75 -26.87 -23.93
C ASN A 44 39.89 -25.60 -24.03
N ASP A 45 39.47 -25.03 -22.90
CA ASP A 45 38.66 -23.82 -22.87
C ASP A 45 39.51 -22.58 -23.19
N LYS A 46 39.33 -22.06 -24.42
CA LYS A 46 40.03 -20.86 -24.91
C LYS A 46 39.72 -19.60 -24.09
N THR A 47 38.62 -19.58 -23.35
CA THR A 47 38.25 -18.40 -22.55
C THR A 47 39.12 -18.23 -21.31
N ILE A 48 39.86 -19.26 -20.90
CA ILE A 48 40.75 -19.27 -19.73
C ILE A 48 42.25 -19.44 -20.05
N MET A 49 42.61 -19.29 -21.32
CA MET A 49 43.98 -19.44 -21.86
C MET A 49 44.77 -18.13 -21.98
N PHE A 50 44.23 -17.00 -21.51
CA PHE A 50 44.90 -15.72 -21.64
C PHE A 50 46.14 -15.62 -20.72
N PRO A 51 47.14 -14.79 -21.08
CA PRO A 51 48.32 -14.60 -20.25
C PRO A 51 47.98 -13.85 -18.95
N TYR A 52 48.63 -14.22 -17.85
CA TYR A 52 48.54 -13.50 -16.59
C TYR A 52 49.17 -12.10 -16.71
N ALA A 53 48.36 -11.06 -16.49
CA ALA A 53 48.85 -9.68 -16.43
C ALA A 53 49.48 -9.39 -15.06
N GLU A 54 50.82 -9.24 -15.03
CA GLU A 54 51.58 -8.91 -13.82
C GLU A 54 51.28 -7.49 -13.30
N HIS A 55 51.12 -6.54 -14.23
CA HIS A 55 50.78 -5.16 -13.93
C HIS A 55 49.35 -4.86 -14.33
N GLU A 56 48.52 -4.57 -13.33
CA GLU A 56 47.14 -4.13 -13.54
C GLU A 56 47.11 -2.67 -13.98
N ARG A 57 46.31 -2.36 -15.00
CA ARG A 57 46.09 -0.97 -15.45
C ARG A 57 45.50 -0.09 -14.35
N VAL A 58 44.54 -0.65 -13.60
CA VAL A 58 43.98 -0.03 -12.40
C VAL A 58 44.27 -0.94 -11.20
N PRO A 59 45.35 -0.71 -10.44
CA PRO A 59 45.63 -1.46 -9.23
C PRO A 59 44.69 -1.05 -8.08
N VAL A 60 44.55 -1.91 -7.06
CA VAL A 60 43.62 -1.72 -5.93
C VAL A 60 43.81 -0.37 -5.21
N TRP A 61 45.05 0.08 -5.01
CA TRP A 61 45.30 1.38 -4.36
C TRP A 61 44.74 2.54 -5.19
N LEU A 62 44.87 2.47 -6.52
CA LEU A 62 44.35 3.50 -7.43
C LEU A 62 42.82 3.44 -7.47
N LEU A 63 42.24 2.24 -7.43
CA LEU A 63 40.80 2.03 -7.31
C LEU A 63 40.23 2.74 -6.05
N LEU A 64 40.90 2.61 -4.90
CA LEU A 64 40.50 3.30 -3.66
C LEU A 64 40.59 4.82 -3.79
N ILE A 65 41.63 5.35 -4.44
CA ILE A 65 41.72 6.79 -4.70
C ILE A 65 40.54 7.26 -5.56
N ILE A 66 40.28 6.56 -6.68
CA ILE A 66 39.26 6.95 -7.66
C ILE A 66 37.85 6.84 -7.08
N CYS A 67 37.55 5.78 -6.33
CA CYS A 67 36.16 5.43 -5.98
C CYS A 67 35.79 5.81 -4.54
N LEU A 68 36.76 6.13 -3.68
CA LEU A 68 36.52 6.56 -2.29
C LEU A 68 37.05 7.97 -2.05
N LEU A 69 38.34 8.22 -2.27
CA LEU A 69 38.95 9.51 -1.90
C LEU A 69 38.46 10.67 -2.77
N ILE A 70 38.45 10.52 -4.10
CA ILE A 70 37.96 11.55 -5.01
C ILE A 70 36.49 11.91 -4.73
N PRO A 71 35.56 10.93 -4.59
CA PRO A 71 34.18 11.21 -4.18
C PRO A 71 34.06 11.95 -2.85
N ILE A 72 34.83 11.57 -1.81
CA ILE A 72 34.83 12.28 -0.52
C ILE A 72 35.24 13.75 -0.71
N VAL A 73 36.28 14.01 -1.51
CA VAL A 73 36.74 15.37 -1.80
C VAL A 73 35.68 16.16 -2.56
N ILE A 74 35.04 15.58 -3.57
CA ILE A 74 33.97 16.25 -4.33
C ILE A 74 32.75 16.53 -3.43
N ILE A 75 32.34 15.57 -2.60
CA ILE A 75 31.26 15.76 -1.61
C ILE A 75 31.64 16.88 -0.64
N ALA A 76 32.88 16.92 -0.15
CA ALA A 76 33.37 17.99 0.71
C ALA A 76 33.30 19.36 0.03
N ILE A 77 33.74 19.45 -1.23
CA ILE A 77 33.68 20.70 -2.00
C ILE A 77 32.21 21.13 -2.14
N ILE A 78 31.31 20.27 -2.61
CA ILE A 78 29.91 20.65 -2.83
C ILE A 78 29.19 21.05 -1.53
N SER A 79 29.41 20.32 -0.43
CA SER A 79 28.69 20.53 0.83
C SER A 79 29.32 21.60 1.75
N LEU A 80 30.63 21.85 1.65
CA LEU A 80 31.38 22.72 2.57
C LEU A 80 31.98 23.98 1.92
N SER A 81 32.09 24.08 0.60
CA SER A 81 32.69 25.27 -0.06
C SER A 81 31.75 26.48 -0.09
N GLY A 82 30.45 26.27 0.01
CA GLY A 82 29.44 27.34 -0.14
C GLY A 82 29.14 27.70 -1.59
N ILE A 83 29.72 26.99 -2.57
CA ILE A 83 29.48 27.20 -4.00
C ILE A 83 28.10 26.62 -4.35
N GLY A 84 27.14 27.49 -4.66
CA GLY A 84 25.78 27.10 -5.09
C GLY A 84 24.81 26.67 -3.97
N TYR A 85 25.30 26.36 -2.77
CA TYR A 85 24.47 25.96 -1.62
C TYR A 85 25.00 26.52 -0.29
N LYS A 86 24.13 26.68 0.72
CA LYS A 86 24.56 27.02 2.10
C LYS A 86 25.44 25.91 2.65
N ARG A 87 26.56 26.28 3.28
CA ARG A 87 27.47 25.35 3.95
C ARG A 87 26.71 24.45 4.92
N ASN A 88 26.74 23.14 4.69
CA ASN A 88 26.00 22.18 5.50
C ASN A 88 26.88 20.98 5.86
N TRP A 89 27.41 20.98 7.08
CA TRP A 89 28.21 19.87 7.60
C TRP A 89 27.43 18.55 7.66
N TYR A 90 26.12 18.62 7.92
CA TYR A 90 25.30 17.42 7.99
C TYR A 90 25.18 16.75 6.62
N ASP A 91 25.12 17.54 5.55
CA ASP A 91 25.14 17.04 4.18
C ASP A 91 26.49 16.42 3.80
N PHE A 92 27.60 16.99 4.25
CA PHE A 92 28.90 16.34 4.12
C PHE A 92 28.91 14.96 4.80
N HIS A 93 28.47 14.91 6.07
CA HIS A 93 28.44 13.67 6.85
C HIS A 93 27.53 12.61 6.22
N ALA A 94 26.30 12.98 5.85
CA ALA A 94 25.35 12.08 5.19
C ALA A 94 25.87 11.59 3.83
N GLY A 95 26.48 12.49 3.05
CA GLY A 95 27.13 12.17 1.77
C GLY A 95 28.23 11.13 1.93
N VAL A 96 29.16 11.33 2.87
CA VAL A 96 30.28 10.40 3.13
C VAL A 96 29.79 9.09 3.72
N LEU A 97 28.84 9.12 4.66
CA LEU A 97 28.28 7.92 5.27
C LEU A 97 27.57 7.04 4.22
N GLY A 98 26.76 7.64 3.34
CA GLY A 98 26.11 6.90 2.25
C GLY A 98 27.10 6.34 1.24
N LEU A 99 28.18 7.05 0.92
CA LEU A 99 29.25 6.54 0.06
C LEU A 99 29.92 5.31 0.71
N CYS A 100 30.32 5.42 1.97
CA CYS A 100 30.96 4.33 2.69
C CYS A 100 30.04 3.12 2.84
N LEU A 101 28.74 3.33 3.07
CA LEU A 101 27.73 2.27 3.11
C LEU A 101 27.61 1.56 1.76
N GLY A 102 27.54 2.30 0.65
CA GLY A 102 27.44 1.72 -0.69
C GLY A 102 28.66 0.87 -1.05
N LEU A 103 29.85 1.36 -0.71
CA LEU A 103 31.11 0.65 -0.92
C LEU A 103 31.23 -0.60 -0.03
N SER A 104 30.94 -0.49 1.28
CA SER A 104 31.05 -1.62 2.21
C SER A 104 30.03 -2.72 1.92
N MET A 105 28.81 -2.36 1.54
CA MET A 105 27.79 -3.30 1.09
C MET A 105 28.21 -4.02 -0.19
N THR A 106 28.79 -3.29 -1.14
CA THR A 106 29.23 -3.86 -2.42
C THR A 106 30.39 -4.84 -2.25
N ILE A 107 31.43 -4.48 -1.48
CA ILE A 107 32.57 -5.39 -1.28
C ILE A 107 32.15 -6.69 -0.58
N MET A 108 31.27 -6.59 0.42
CA MET A 108 30.77 -7.76 1.15
C MET A 108 29.98 -8.70 0.21
N LEU A 109 29.02 -8.15 -0.55
CA LEU A 109 28.19 -8.96 -1.45
C LEU A 109 29.00 -9.57 -2.58
N THR A 110 29.89 -8.80 -3.21
CA THR A 110 30.74 -9.30 -4.29
C THR A 110 31.64 -10.42 -3.81
N ASP A 111 32.24 -10.30 -2.62
CA ASP A 111 33.19 -11.30 -2.14
C ASP A 111 32.51 -12.61 -1.71
N VAL A 112 31.33 -12.53 -1.07
CA VAL A 112 30.48 -13.71 -0.81
C VAL A 112 30.19 -14.46 -2.11
N ILE A 113 29.78 -13.74 -3.16
CA ILE A 113 29.46 -14.37 -4.45
C ILE A 113 30.72 -14.94 -5.10
N LYS A 114 31.87 -14.26 -5.03
CA LYS A 114 33.13 -14.74 -5.59
C LYS A 114 33.60 -16.04 -4.96
N VAL A 115 33.64 -16.09 -3.64
CA VAL A 115 34.08 -17.27 -2.89
C VAL A 115 33.15 -18.46 -3.15
N THR A 116 31.85 -18.22 -3.25
CA THR A 116 30.86 -19.29 -3.48
C THR A 116 30.78 -19.74 -4.94
N ALA A 117 30.87 -18.82 -5.91
CA ALA A 117 30.80 -19.15 -7.33
C ALA A 117 32.07 -19.83 -7.83
N GLY A 118 33.24 -19.46 -7.29
CA GLY A 118 34.48 -20.19 -7.52
C GLY A 118 34.92 -20.22 -8.98
N ARG A 119 34.57 -19.18 -9.74
CA ARG A 119 34.70 -19.19 -11.19
C ARG A 119 36.15 -18.89 -11.63
N PRO A 120 36.74 -19.72 -12.51
CA PRO A 120 38.05 -19.45 -13.10
C PRO A 120 38.08 -18.13 -13.87
N ARG A 121 39.16 -17.38 -13.69
CA ARG A 121 39.47 -16.17 -14.47
C ARG A 121 39.93 -16.51 -15.90
N PRO A 122 39.87 -15.55 -16.83
CA PRO A 122 40.36 -15.75 -18.19
C PRO A 122 41.86 -16.10 -18.28
N ASP A 123 42.64 -15.82 -17.24
CA ASP A 123 44.07 -16.13 -17.14
C ASP A 123 44.37 -17.40 -16.30
N MET A 124 43.37 -18.25 -16.03
CA MET A 124 43.51 -19.39 -15.12
C MET A 124 44.61 -20.37 -15.55
N LEU A 125 44.69 -20.75 -16.83
CA LEU A 125 45.69 -21.74 -17.27
C LEU A 125 47.13 -21.19 -17.17
N SER A 126 47.30 -19.89 -17.38
CA SER A 126 48.58 -19.19 -17.14
C SER A 126 49.02 -19.23 -15.67
N ARG A 127 48.06 -19.27 -14.73
CA ARG A 127 48.34 -19.41 -13.28
C ARG A 127 48.54 -20.86 -12.87
N CYS A 128 47.71 -21.75 -13.40
CA CYS A 128 47.68 -23.18 -13.09
C CYS A 128 48.95 -23.91 -13.57
N LYS A 129 49.47 -23.53 -14.76
CA LYS A 129 50.64 -24.16 -15.40
C LYS A 129 50.55 -25.70 -15.40
N PRO A 130 49.53 -26.30 -16.05
CA PRO A 130 49.42 -27.75 -16.13
C PRO A 130 50.61 -28.34 -16.94
N PRO A 131 51.06 -29.57 -16.64
CA PRO A 131 52.06 -30.27 -17.46
C PRO A 131 51.62 -30.38 -18.94
N THR A 132 52.58 -30.38 -19.86
CA THR A 132 52.33 -30.35 -21.32
C THR A 132 51.51 -31.52 -21.86
N ASP A 133 51.56 -32.68 -21.19
CA ASP A 133 50.86 -33.90 -21.60
C ASP A 133 49.50 -34.08 -20.90
N THR A 134 49.04 -33.07 -20.15
CA THR A 134 47.75 -33.11 -19.44
C THR A 134 46.62 -33.15 -20.45
N GLN A 135 45.66 -34.06 -20.25
CA GLN A 135 44.42 -34.13 -21.02
C GLN A 135 43.22 -34.14 -20.08
N ASP A 136 42.12 -33.52 -20.51
CA ASP A 136 40.85 -33.62 -19.78
C ASP A 136 40.39 -35.10 -19.75
N PRO A 137 39.68 -35.54 -18.68
CA PRO A 137 39.06 -36.86 -18.65
C PRO A 137 38.09 -37.06 -19.83
N LEU A 138 37.95 -38.30 -20.34
CA LEU A 138 37.22 -38.64 -21.58
C LEU A 138 35.80 -38.05 -21.70
N LEU A 139 35.10 -37.83 -20.58
CA LEU A 139 33.75 -37.23 -20.52
C LEU A 139 33.65 -36.15 -19.43
N GLY A 140 34.77 -35.63 -18.94
CA GLY A 140 34.82 -34.85 -17.70
C GLY A 140 35.58 -33.54 -17.82
N LEU A 141 35.41 -32.70 -16.80
CA LEU A 141 36.20 -31.51 -16.58
C LEU A 141 37.36 -31.84 -15.63
N SER A 142 38.48 -31.14 -15.80
CA SER A 142 39.64 -31.25 -14.91
C SER A 142 39.41 -30.51 -13.58
N THR A 143 39.98 -31.04 -12.51
CA THR A 143 40.02 -30.40 -11.19
C THR A 143 41.27 -29.53 -11.05
N VAL A 144 41.36 -28.73 -9.99
CA VAL A 144 42.54 -27.90 -9.70
C VAL A 144 43.83 -28.73 -9.45
N ASP A 145 43.71 -30.03 -9.22
CA ASP A 145 44.83 -30.93 -8.91
C ASP A 145 45.82 -31.11 -10.08
N ILE A 146 45.41 -30.75 -11.30
CA ILE A 146 46.30 -30.78 -12.48
C ILE A 146 47.32 -29.63 -12.49
N CYS A 147 47.16 -28.65 -11.60
CA CYS A 147 48.00 -27.46 -11.56
C CYS A 147 49.32 -27.74 -10.83
N THR A 148 50.43 -27.24 -11.38
CA THR A 148 51.75 -27.30 -10.72
C THR A 148 51.96 -26.19 -9.70
N THR A 149 51.21 -25.09 -9.81
CA THR A 149 51.24 -23.98 -8.87
C THR A 149 50.50 -24.37 -7.58
N ASP A 150 51.08 -24.04 -6.42
CA ASP A 150 50.46 -24.30 -5.11
C ASP A 150 49.04 -23.73 -5.04
N ILE A 151 48.08 -24.62 -4.74
CA ILE A 151 46.64 -24.34 -4.69
C ILE A 151 46.31 -23.35 -3.57
N HIS A 152 47.11 -23.33 -2.50
CA HIS A 152 46.94 -22.39 -1.37
C HIS A 152 47.64 -21.05 -1.59
N SER A 153 48.36 -20.88 -2.71
CA SER A 153 48.99 -19.61 -3.04
C SER A 153 47.93 -18.53 -3.33
N HIS A 154 48.25 -17.28 -2.98
CA HIS A 154 47.40 -16.13 -3.32
C HIS A 154 47.12 -16.04 -4.83
N LEU A 155 48.08 -16.46 -5.67
CA LEU A 155 47.94 -16.46 -7.12
C LEU A 155 46.80 -17.38 -7.60
N MET A 156 46.72 -18.60 -7.05
CA MET A 156 45.68 -19.58 -7.38
C MET A 156 44.34 -19.23 -6.73
N ILE A 157 44.34 -18.79 -5.47
CA ILE A 157 43.13 -18.33 -4.79
C ILE A 157 42.48 -17.17 -5.56
N ASP A 158 43.25 -16.18 -6.00
CA ASP A 158 42.74 -15.08 -6.83
C ASP A 158 42.22 -15.59 -8.20
N GLY A 159 42.84 -16.64 -8.75
CA GLY A 159 42.44 -17.25 -10.02
C GLY A 159 40.98 -17.73 -10.06
N PHE A 160 40.42 -18.18 -8.93
CA PHE A 160 39.03 -18.66 -8.83
C PHE A 160 38.01 -17.58 -8.41
N LYS A 161 38.43 -16.32 -8.29
CA LYS A 161 37.57 -15.20 -7.88
C LYS A 161 37.11 -14.32 -9.06
N SER A 162 36.72 -14.93 -10.19
CA SER A 162 36.30 -14.17 -11.38
C SER A 162 34.90 -13.55 -11.29
N PHE A 163 33.90 -14.25 -10.77
CA PHE A 163 32.50 -13.79 -10.84
C PHE A 163 31.94 -13.33 -9.48
N PRO A 164 31.34 -12.12 -9.37
CA PRO A 164 31.39 -11.00 -10.32
C PRO A 164 32.69 -10.18 -10.18
N SER A 165 32.95 -9.22 -11.07
CA SER A 165 34.15 -8.40 -11.00
C SER A 165 34.11 -7.40 -9.84
N GLY A 166 35.07 -7.52 -8.92
CA GLY A 166 35.21 -6.64 -7.74
C GLY A 166 35.56 -5.20 -8.09
N HIS A 167 36.45 -4.97 -9.07
CA HIS A 167 36.80 -3.62 -9.52
C HIS A 167 35.61 -2.94 -10.19
N SER A 168 34.85 -3.69 -11.00
CA SER A 168 33.63 -3.18 -11.63
C SER A 168 32.56 -2.84 -10.59
N SER A 169 32.26 -3.76 -9.67
CA SER A 169 31.25 -3.49 -8.64
C SER A 169 31.64 -2.32 -7.75
N PHE A 170 32.90 -2.24 -7.32
CA PHE A 170 33.38 -1.18 -6.46
C PHE A 170 33.39 0.19 -7.15
N SER A 171 33.79 0.25 -8.44
CA SER A 171 33.80 1.50 -9.19
C SER A 171 32.38 2.04 -9.43
N PHE A 172 31.45 1.17 -9.82
CA PHE A 172 30.05 1.55 -10.00
C PHE A 172 29.34 1.85 -8.68
N ALA A 173 29.78 1.28 -7.55
CA ALA A 173 29.30 1.68 -6.22
C ALA A 173 29.78 3.09 -5.83
N GLY A 174 31.09 3.35 -5.89
CA GLY A 174 31.67 4.62 -5.46
C GLY A 174 31.33 5.79 -6.37
N LEU A 175 31.66 5.66 -7.66
CA LEU A 175 31.39 6.70 -8.64
C LEU A 175 29.91 6.78 -9.04
N GLY A 176 29.17 5.66 -8.99
CA GLY A 176 27.72 5.69 -9.15
C GLY A 176 27.01 6.40 -7.99
N TYR A 177 27.46 6.20 -6.74
CA TYR A 177 26.96 6.97 -5.62
C TYR A 177 27.25 8.46 -5.80
N LEU A 178 28.47 8.82 -6.22
CA LEU A 178 28.83 10.20 -6.54
C LEU A 178 27.93 10.78 -7.64
N SER A 179 27.63 10.01 -8.67
CA SER A 179 26.70 10.40 -9.74
C SER A 179 25.31 10.71 -9.18
N PHE A 180 24.73 9.82 -8.37
CA PHE A 180 23.42 10.06 -7.75
C PHE A 180 23.45 11.26 -6.79
N TYR A 181 24.53 11.43 -6.03
CA TYR A 181 24.72 12.60 -5.18
C TYR A 181 24.72 13.89 -6.01
N ILE A 182 25.50 13.97 -7.08
CA ILE A 182 25.54 15.13 -8.00
C ILE A 182 24.16 15.35 -8.65
N ALA A 183 23.47 14.28 -9.08
CA ALA A 183 22.14 14.36 -9.66
C ALA A 183 21.13 15.00 -8.70
N GLY A 184 21.17 14.62 -7.42
CA GLY A 184 20.35 15.24 -6.37
C GLY A 184 20.71 16.70 -6.18
N LYS A 185 22.00 17.04 -6.09
CA LYS A 185 22.46 18.43 -5.91
C LYS A 185 22.11 19.34 -7.08
N LEU A 186 22.11 18.81 -8.30
CA LEU A 186 21.73 19.57 -9.48
C LEU A 186 20.22 19.56 -9.75
N ARG A 187 19.44 18.80 -8.96
CA ARG A 187 18.01 18.53 -9.20
C ARG A 187 17.80 18.12 -10.66
N LEU A 188 18.41 17.00 -11.03
CA LEU A 188 18.51 16.55 -12.43
C LEU A 188 17.15 16.49 -13.15
N PHE A 189 16.09 16.10 -12.44
CA PHE A 189 14.74 15.94 -12.98
C PHE A 189 13.80 17.11 -12.61
N ASP A 190 14.35 18.30 -12.36
CA ASP A 190 13.51 19.50 -12.24
C ASP A 190 12.89 19.89 -13.58
N GLN A 191 11.85 20.73 -13.54
CA GLN A 191 11.10 21.14 -14.73
C GLN A 191 11.83 22.19 -15.58
N MET A 192 13.12 22.46 -15.31
CA MET A 192 13.87 23.54 -15.96
C MET A 192 14.62 23.12 -17.23
N GLY A 193 14.81 21.82 -17.47
CA GLY A 193 15.33 21.32 -18.75
C GLY A 193 16.81 21.64 -19.07
N HIS A 194 17.67 21.84 -18.07
CA HIS A 194 19.07 22.20 -18.30
C HIS A 194 19.99 21.00 -18.62
N THR A 195 20.44 20.88 -19.87
CA THR A 195 21.22 19.73 -20.37
C THR A 195 22.55 19.46 -19.65
N TYR A 196 23.24 20.51 -19.18
CA TYR A 196 24.55 20.36 -18.51
C TYR A 196 24.47 19.50 -17.24
N LYS A 197 23.29 19.46 -16.58
CA LYS A 197 23.06 18.64 -15.39
C LYS A 197 23.20 17.15 -15.69
N GLY A 198 22.75 16.72 -16.86
CA GLY A 198 22.89 15.35 -17.33
C GLY A 198 24.36 14.98 -17.56
N PHE A 199 25.13 15.85 -18.22
CA PHE A 199 26.57 15.62 -18.45
C PHE A 199 27.36 15.52 -17.14
N CYS A 200 27.14 16.44 -16.20
CA CYS A 200 27.80 16.40 -14.90
C CYS A 200 27.45 15.12 -14.12
N THR A 201 26.21 14.64 -14.24
CA THR A 201 25.75 13.41 -13.58
C THR A 201 26.36 12.15 -14.21
N ILE A 202 26.48 12.08 -15.55
CA ILE A 202 26.97 10.88 -16.23
C ILE A 202 28.50 10.73 -16.13
N PHE A 203 29.23 11.83 -15.94
CA PHE A 203 30.70 11.80 -15.96
C PHE A 203 31.34 10.81 -14.96
N PRO A 204 30.92 10.71 -13.69
CA PRO A 204 31.41 9.66 -12.79
C PRO A 204 31.13 8.23 -13.29
N PHE A 205 29.99 7.97 -13.94
CA PHE A 205 29.71 6.66 -14.53
C PHE A 205 30.64 6.31 -15.68
N LEU A 206 31.08 7.30 -16.47
CA LEU A 206 32.10 7.09 -17.49
C LEU A 206 33.43 6.65 -16.85
N GLY A 207 33.83 7.28 -15.74
CA GLY A 207 35.00 6.85 -14.96
C GLY A 207 34.86 5.41 -14.44
N ALA A 208 33.69 5.04 -13.92
CA ALA A 208 33.41 3.68 -13.47
C ALA A 208 33.52 2.65 -14.61
N MET A 209 33.01 3.02 -15.78
CA MET A 209 33.08 2.21 -17.00
C MET A 209 34.53 1.99 -17.47
N LEU A 210 35.38 3.03 -17.45
CA LEU A 210 36.80 2.89 -17.82
C LEU A 210 37.55 1.94 -16.87
N VAL A 211 37.29 2.04 -15.57
CA VAL A 211 37.83 1.09 -14.57
C VAL A 211 37.34 -0.33 -14.86
N ALA A 212 36.06 -0.49 -15.18
CA ALA A 212 35.46 -1.78 -15.50
C ALA A 212 36.05 -2.40 -16.79
N ILE A 213 36.23 -1.61 -17.85
CA ILE A 213 36.84 -2.03 -19.12
C ILE A 213 38.28 -2.50 -18.91
N SER A 214 39.06 -1.80 -18.07
CA SER A 214 40.45 -2.19 -17.78
C SER A 214 40.60 -3.64 -17.31
N ARG A 215 39.57 -4.22 -16.68
CA ARG A 215 39.56 -5.61 -16.22
C ARG A 215 39.44 -6.65 -17.34
N THR A 216 38.82 -6.25 -18.44
CA THR A 216 38.77 -7.07 -19.65
C THR A 216 40.08 -6.95 -20.43
N GLU A 217 40.70 -5.77 -20.45
CA GLU A 217 42.00 -5.55 -21.09
C GLU A 217 43.15 -6.24 -20.37
N ASP A 218 43.05 -6.40 -19.04
CA ASP A 218 44.02 -7.15 -18.21
C ASP A 218 43.72 -8.67 -18.19
N TYR A 219 42.73 -9.14 -18.95
CA TYR A 219 42.26 -10.54 -18.97
C TYR A 219 41.91 -11.11 -17.59
N ARG A 220 41.50 -10.23 -16.66
CA ARG A 220 41.15 -10.62 -15.28
C ARG A 220 39.72 -11.10 -15.16
N HIS A 221 38.84 -10.66 -16.04
CA HIS A 221 37.40 -10.91 -15.97
C HIS A 221 36.78 -11.04 -17.36
N HIS A 222 35.77 -11.88 -17.48
CA HIS A 222 34.92 -11.90 -18.68
C HIS A 222 33.99 -10.69 -18.67
N TRP A 223 33.51 -10.28 -19.85
CA TRP A 223 32.63 -9.10 -19.98
C TRP A 223 31.36 -9.19 -19.11
N HIS A 224 30.80 -10.37 -18.89
CA HIS A 224 29.60 -10.55 -18.06
C HIS A 224 29.93 -10.53 -16.56
N ASP A 225 31.13 -10.96 -16.14
CA ASP A 225 31.59 -10.77 -14.77
C ASP A 225 31.67 -9.25 -14.45
N VAL A 226 32.13 -8.47 -15.43
CA VAL A 226 32.20 -7.00 -15.37
C VAL A 226 30.80 -6.38 -15.37
N PHE A 227 29.90 -6.81 -16.26
CA PHE A 227 28.54 -6.29 -16.35
C PHE A 227 27.70 -6.55 -15.08
N ILE A 228 27.73 -7.79 -14.56
CA ILE A 228 27.01 -8.12 -13.32
C ILE A 228 27.62 -7.39 -12.13
N GLY A 229 28.95 -7.24 -12.10
CA GLY A 229 29.62 -6.40 -11.11
C GLY A 229 29.10 -4.97 -11.15
N ALA A 230 29.03 -4.35 -12.33
CA ALA A 230 28.52 -2.99 -12.51
C ALA A 230 27.06 -2.85 -12.02
N LEU A 231 26.19 -3.81 -12.39
CA LEU A 231 24.79 -3.80 -11.96
C LEU A 231 24.66 -3.89 -10.44
N LEU A 232 25.40 -4.79 -9.80
CA LEU A 232 25.44 -4.92 -8.35
C LEU A 232 25.89 -3.60 -7.69
N GLY A 233 26.97 -3.00 -8.20
CA GLY A 233 27.48 -1.72 -7.72
C GLY A 233 26.47 -0.57 -7.84
N ILE A 234 25.78 -0.45 -8.97
CA ILE A 234 24.73 0.56 -9.20
C ILE A 234 23.58 0.38 -8.20
N VAL A 235 23.12 -0.86 -7.99
CA VAL A 235 22.03 -1.16 -7.06
C VAL A 235 22.42 -0.77 -5.63
N CYS A 236 23.62 -1.13 -5.18
CA CYS A 236 24.14 -0.74 -3.87
C CYS A 236 24.28 0.78 -3.75
N ALA A 237 24.85 1.46 -4.76
CA ALA A 237 24.98 2.91 -4.78
C ALA A 237 23.63 3.62 -4.65
N TYR A 238 22.64 3.18 -5.43
CA TYR A 238 21.31 3.78 -5.40
C TYR A 238 20.62 3.51 -4.06
N PHE A 239 20.70 2.28 -3.54
CA PHE A 239 20.17 1.93 -2.23
C PHE A 239 20.77 2.82 -1.12
N SER A 240 22.10 2.96 -1.09
CA SER A 240 22.78 3.78 -0.08
C SER A 240 22.51 5.27 -0.24
N TYR A 241 22.36 5.77 -1.48
CA TYR A 241 21.91 7.14 -1.73
C TYR A 241 20.51 7.37 -1.14
N ARG A 242 19.56 6.46 -1.42
CA ARG A 242 18.16 6.56 -0.95
C ARG A 242 18.01 6.42 0.56
N GLN A 243 19.01 5.86 1.25
CA GLN A 243 19.02 5.78 2.71
C GLN A 243 19.19 7.15 3.38
N TYR A 244 19.92 8.06 2.72
CA TYR A 244 20.26 9.37 3.29
C TYR A 244 19.64 10.55 2.51
N TYR A 245 19.20 10.34 1.27
CA TYR A 245 18.64 11.36 0.39
C TYR A 245 17.26 10.97 -0.19
N PRO A 246 16.38 11.96 -0.45
CA PRO A 246 15.11 11.78 -1.15
C PRO A 246 15.26 11.25 -2.59
N SER A 247 14.13 10.95 -3.25
CA SER A 247 14.18 10.42 -4.62
C SER A 247 14.60 11.54 -5.56
N LEU A 248 15.37 11.23 -6.61
CA LEU A 248 15.85 12.23 -7.59
C LEU A 248 14.72 13.01 -8.30
N GLY A 249 13.49 12.48 -8.29
CA GLY A 249 12.31 13.16 -8.85
C GLY A 249 11.53 14.03 -7.85
N GLN A 250 11.98 14.15 -6.60
CA GLN A 250 11.39 15.04 -5.60
C GLN A 250 12.16 16.37 -5.56
N ASP A 251 11.45 17.47 -5.30
CA ASP A 251 12.04 18.83 -5.28
C ASP A 251 13.16 18.98 -4.23
N GLU A 252 13.07 18.21 -3.14
CA GLU A 252 14.03 18.21 -2.04
C GLU A 252 15.20 17.22 -2.21
N CYS A 253 15.36 16.57 -3.38
CA CYS A 253 16.44 15.59 -3.62
C CYS A 253 17.88 16.10 -3.39
N HIS A 254 18.04 17.42 -3.37
CA HIS A 254 19.30 18.11 -3.10
C HIS A 254 19.67 18.13 -1.61
N ALA A 255 18.75 17.83 -0.69
CA ALA A 255 18.99 17.86 0.76
C ALA A 255 18.94 16.45 1.36
N PRO A 256 19.82 16.11 2.32
CA PRO A 256 19.70 14.85 3.08
C PRO A 256 18.46 14.90 3.99
N PHE A 257 17.90 13.73 4.34
CA PHE A 257 16.78 13.64 5.29
C PHE A 257 17.11 14.29 6.65
N MET A 258 16.12 14.85 7.36
CA MET A 258 16.35 15.54 8.65
C MET A 258 17.09 14.69 9.70
N THR A 259 17.85 15.35 10.57
CA THR A 259 18.69 14.69 11.59
C THR A 259 17.85 13.86 12.57
N ARG A 260 18.28 12.62 12.87
CA ARG A 260 17.63 11.69 13.83
C ARG A 260 17.43 12.24 15.26
N LEU A 261 18.04 13.38 15.61
CA LEU A 261 17.95 13.98 16.95
C LEU A 261 16.60 14.63 17.27
N LEU A 262 15.86 15.09 16.26
CA LEU A 262 14.53 15.69 16.48
C LEU A 262 13.49 14.66 16.96
N TYR A 263 13.82 13.37 16.90
CA TYR A 263 12.99 12.27 17.40
C TYR A 263 13.39 11.78 18.80
N TRP A 264 14.36 12.44 19.47
CA TRP A 264 14.88 12.05 20.78
C TRP A 264 14.72 13.19 21.81
N LYS A 265 13.47 13.56 22.11
CA LYS A 265 12.97 14.07 23.40
C LYS A 265 11.55 14.56 23.22
N ASP A 266 10.60 13.86 23.83
CA ASP A 266 9.58 14.42 24.73
C ASP A 266 8.83 13.25 25.36
N GLY A 267 9.42 12.74 26.44
CA GLY A 267 8.89 11.67 27.26
C GLY A 267 9.26 11.98 28.69
N THR A 268 8.57 12.95 29.30
CA THR A 268 8.46 13.15 30.75
C THR A 268 7.49 14.30 31.08
N ASN A 269 6.40 13.95 31.77
CA ASN A 269 5.52 14.77 32.64
C ASN A 269 4.63 15.84 31.96
N ASN A 270 3.35 16.03 32.28
CA ASN A 270 2.54 15.65 33.44
C ASN A 270 1.04 15.50 33.09
N ARG A 271 0.35 14.71 33.91
CA ARG A 271 -1.11 14.56 33.99
C ARG A 271 -1.78 15.75 34.70
N GLN A 272 -3.10 15.83 34.47
CA GLN A 272 -4.20 16.24 35.36
C GLN A 272 -4.83 17.64 35.23
N GLU A 273 -6.17 17.59 35.17
CA GLU A 273 -7.20 18.61 35.48
C GLU A 273 -7.39 19.69 34.39
N GLU A 274 -8.58 20.01 33.87
CA GLU A 274 -9.91 20.09 34.49
C GLU A 274 -11.04 19.70 33.49
N GLU A 275 -12.01 18.92 33.99
CA GLU A 275 -13.38 18.87 33.49
C GLU A 275 -14.19 20.05 34.07
N GLU A 276 -15.22 20.46 33.31
CA GLU A 276 -16.47 21.14 33.69
C GLU A 276 -16.70 22.52 33.08
N GLY A 277 -17.72 22.62 32.22
CA GLY A 277 -18.16 23.90 31.67
C GLY A 277 -19.21 23.87 30.58
N LEU A 278 -20.47 23.60 30.97
CA LEU A 278 -21.67 24.30 30.48
C LEU A 278 -22.35 23.90 29.14
N THR A 279 -23.53 23.29 29.32
CA THR A 279 -24.88 23.73 28.89
C THR A 279 -25.68 22.83 27.93
N ARG A 280 -26.88 22.53 28.45
CA ARG A 280 -28.02 21.83 27.88
C ARG A 280 -28.79 22.63 26.82
N SER A 281 -29.58 21.85 26.08
CA SER A 281 -31.00 22.09 25.69
C SER A 281 -31.23 22.54 24.25
N ILE A 282 -31.98 21.75 23.49
CA ILE A 282 -33.37 22.05 23.07
C ILE A 282 -34.02 20.75 22.61
N THR A 283 -35.19 20.45 23.19
CA THR A 283 -36.10 19.35 22.82
C THR A 283 -37.19 19.83 21.84
N ASN A 284 -37.59 18.88 20.99
CA ASN A 284 -38.91 18.65 20.39
C ASN A 284 -39.57 19.73 19.52
N SER A 285 -39.89 19.35 18.28
CA SER A 285 -41.22 19.63 17.74
C SER A 285 -41.68 18.60 16.70
N THR A 286 -42.90 18.11 16.94
CA THR A 286 -43.98 17.77 16.00
C THR A 286 -43.89 16.55 15.07
N THR A 287 -44.65 15.53 15.47
CA THR A 287 -45.25 14.47 14.64
C THR A 287 -46.27 15.05 13.66
N ALA A 288 -46.17 14.64 12.39
CA ALA A 288 -47.24 14.75 11.41
C ALA A 288 -47.50 13.36 10.81
N SER A 289 -48.72 12.86 10.99
CA SER A 289 -49.21 11.58 10.47
C SER A 289 -49.47 11.64 8.96
N ALA A 290 -48.96 10.67 8.21
CA ALA A 290 -49.38 10.41 6.83
C ALA A 290 -49.49 8.90 6.54
N SER A 291 -50.73 8.48 6.30
CA SER A 291 -51.24 7.37 5.48
C SER A 291 -50.44 6.07 5.35
N ASN A 292 -51.08 4.97 5.79
CA ASN A 292 -50.77 3.57 5.51
C ASN A 292 -50.62 3.27 4.01
N ASN A 293 -49.41 3.34 3.49
CA ASN A 293 -48.94 2.46 2.42
C ASN A 293 -47.58 1.92 2.86
N ASP A 294 -47.52 0.60 3.03
CA ASP A 294 -46.62 -0.11 3.93
C ASP A 294 -45.14 0.08 3.59
N GLN A 295 -44.40 0.65 4.55
CA GLN A 295 -42.96 0.86 4.46
C GLN A 295 -42.25 -0.48 4.64
N SER A 296 -42.02 -1.23 3.56
CA SER A 296 -41.38 -2.55 3.61
C SER A 296 -39.88 -2.50 3.23
N ILE A 297 -39.06 -3.15 4.07
CA ILE A 297 -37.68 -3.54 3.74
C ILE A 297 -37.74 -4.98 3.23
N ILE A 298 -37.23 -5.23 2.02
CA ILE A 298 -37.05 -6.59 1.53
C ILE A 298 -35.58 -6.88 1.28
N PHE A 299 -35.18 -8.06 1.73
CA PHE A 299 -33.81 -8.38 2.04
C PHE A 299 -33.39 -9.73 1.47
N GLY A 300 -32.19 -9.81 0.87
CA GLY A 300 -31.56 -11.07 0.44
C GLY A 300 -31.18 -11.96 1.62
N ALA A 301 -32.15 -12.63 2.24
CA ALA A 301 -32.01 -13.15 3.60
C ALA A 301 -31.34 -14.51 3.72
N SER A 302 -31.38 -15.32 2.66
CA SER A 302 -30.97 -16.73 2.73
C SER A 302 -29.45 -16.97 2.81
N GLY A 303 -28.63 -15.91 2.66
CA GLY A 303 -27.17 -15.97 2.80
C GLY A 303 -26.68 -15.78 4.24
N PHE A 304 -25.38 -15.95 4.48
CA PHE A 304 -24.79 -15.78 5.81
C PHE A 304 -24.90 -14.32 6.30
N THR A 305 -24.35 -13.36 5.54
CA THR A 305 -24.50 -11.92 5.83
C THR A 305 -25.97 -11.49 5.79
N GLY A 306 -26.73 -12.15 4.92
CA GLY A 306 -28.18 -12.28 4.94
C GLY A 306 -28.73 -12.33 6.37
N ALA A 307 -28.80 -13.55 6.91
CA ALA A 307 -29.38 -13.83 8.21
C ALA A 307 -28.94 -12.84 9.32
N LEU A 308 -27.66 -12.46 9.34
CA LEU A 308 -27.12 -11.53 10.34
C LEU A 308 -27.64 -10.09 10.22
N THR A 309 -27.89 -9.62 9.00
CA THR A 309 -28.51 -8.30 8.79
C THR A 309 -29.95 -8.32 9.28
N ALA A 310 -30.67 -9.43 9.05
CA ALA A 310 -32.03 -9.61 9.54
C ALA A 310 -32.09 -9.68 11.08
N GLU A 311 -31.12 -10.36 11.72
CA GLU A 311 -30.97 -10.37 13.18
C GLU A 311 -30.72 -8.95 13.73
N TYR A 312 -29.82 -8.19 13.11
CA TYR A 312 -29.58 -6.81 13.52
C TYR A 312 -30.82 -5.94 13.34
N LEU A 313 -31.56 -6.13 12.25
CA LEU A 313 -32.78 -5.38 12.03
C LEU A 313 -33.76 -5.62 13.18
N VAL A 314 -33.97 -6.87 13.63
CA VAL A 314 -34.79 -7.18 14.82
C VAL A 314 -34.33 -6.42 16.06
N GLU A 315 -33.02 -6.29 16.32
CA GLU A 315 -32.48 -5.56 17.48
C GLU A 315 -32.88 -4.07 17.49
N VAL A 316 -32.95 -3.44 16.31
CA VAL A 316 -33.18 -1.98 16.19
C VAL A 316 -34.55 -1.63 15.60
N PHE A 317 -35.39 -2.64 15.37
CA PHE A 317 -36.62 -2.50 14.64
C PHE A 317 -37.67 -1.72 15.45
N ASP A 318 -38.29 -0.78 14.76
CA ASP A 318 -39.42 -0.02 15.25
C ASP A 318 -40.69 -0.71 14.74
N LYS A 319 -41.60 -1.08 15.66
CA LYS A 319 -42.84 -1.81 15.32
C LYS A 319 -43.75 -1.07 14.33
N SER A 320 -43.48 0.20 14.04
CA SER A 320 -44.17 0.99 13.03
C SER A 320 -43.70 0.75 11.59
N ILE A 321 -42.56 0.08 11.38
CA ILE A 321 -42.04 -0.28 10.06
C ILE A 321 -42.57 -1.67 9.70
N ASN A 322 -42.89 -1.97 8.44
CA ASN A 322 -43.17 -3.34 8.00
C ASN A 322 -41.91 -3.91 7.33
N TRP A 323 -41.66 -5.21 7.34
CA TRP A 323 -40.54 -5.77 6.59
C TRP A 323 -40.73 -7.25 6.30
N GLY A 324 -39.97 -7.77 5.34
CA GLY A 324 -40.04 -9.16 4.91
C GLY A 324 -38.68 -9.70 4.47
N LEU A 325 -38.60 -11.03 4.39
CA LEU A 325 -37.41 -11.73 3.90
C LEU A 325 -37.64 -12.15 2.46
N ALA A 326 -36.66 -11.90 1.60
CA ALA A 326 -36.67 -12.42 0.24
C ALA A 326 -35.49 -13.30 -0.11
N GLY A 327 -35.74 -14.22 -1.02
CA GLY A 327 -34.70 -15.04 -1.63
C GLY A 327 -35.26 -16.18 -2.45
N ARG A 328 -34.37 -16.88 -3.14
CA ARG A 328 -34.73 -17.96 -4.07
C ARG A 328 -35.25 -19.24 -3.41
N SER A 329 -35.05 -19.42 -2.10
CA SER A 329 -35.33 -20.69 -1.41
C SER A 329 -36.19 -20.45 -0.18
N LEU A 330 -37.49 -20.76 -0.29
CA LEU A 330 -38.45 -20.65 0.80
C LEU A 330 -37.95 -21.37 2.07
N ALA A 331 -37.50 -22.61 1.93
CA ALA A 331 -37.00 -23.42 3.05
C ALA A 331 -35.81 -22.77 3.79
N LYS A 332 -34.96 -22.00 3.10
CA LYS A 332 -33.88 -21.25 3.77
C LYS A 332 -34.41 -19.99 4.46
N LEU A 333 -35.38 -19.31 3.86
CA LEU A 333 -36.03 -18.16 4.46
C LEU A 333 -36.79 -18.54 5.73
N GLU A 334 -37.48 -19.68 5.73
CA GLU A 334 -38.16 -20.24 6.90
C GLU A 334 -37.18 -20.47 8.05
N LYS A 335 -36.01 -21.09 7.78
CA LYS A 335 -34.97 -21.26 8.79
C LYS A 335 -34.45 -19.94 9.37
N VAL A 336 -34.31 -18.91 8.54
CA VAL A 336 -33.92 -17.58 9.03
C VAL A 336 -35.03 -17.00 9.89
N ARG A 337 -36.29 -17.04 9.43
CA ARG A 337 -37.46 -16.57 10.19
C ARG A 337 -37.59 -17.28 11.54
N ASP A 338 -37.39 -18.59 11.59
CA ASP A 338 -37.46 -19.37 12.82
C ASP A 338 -36.38 -18.93 13.80
N ARG A 339 -35.15 -18.70 13.31
CA ARG A 339 -34.06 -18.13 14.11
C ARG A 339 -34.36 -16.71 14.61
N LEU A 340 -35.02 -15.88 13.80
CA LEU A 340 -35.46 -14.55 14.24
C LEU A 340 -36.59 -14.64 15.27
N ALA A 341 -37.46 -15.65 15.16
CA ALA A 341 -38.53 -15.90 16.11
C ALA A 341 -38.02 -16.34 17.49
N ASP A 342 -36.83 -16.93 17.56
CA ASP A 342 -36.13 -17.19 18.82
C ASP A 342 -35.66 -15.90 19.51
N LEU A 343 -35.42 -14.82 18.75
CA LEU A 343 -35.05 -13.50 19.28
C LEU A 343 -36.28 -12.65 19.63
N ASP A 344 -37.29 -12.63 18.75
CA ASP A 344 -38.58 -11.98 18.97
C ASP A 344 -39.70 -12.86 18.40
N PRO A 345 -40.58 -13.44 19.26
CA PRO A 345 -41.66 -14.33 18.82
C PRO A 345 -42.62 -13.72 17.78
N SER A 346 -42.71 -12.40 17.69
CA SER A 346 -43.54 -11.72 16.68
C SER A 346 -43.06 -11.98 15.24
N MET A 347 -41.78 -12.34 15.06
CA MET A 347 -41.18 -12.62 13.75
C MET A 347 -41.72 -13.89 13.09
N LYS A 348 -42.49 -14.73 13.80
CA LYS A 348 -43.20 -15.87 13.16
C LYS A 348 -44.15 -15.45 12.05
N LYS A 349 -44.64 -14.21 12.08
CA LYS A 349 -45.56 -13.65 11.08
C LYS A 349 -44.84 -12.92 9.94
N LEU A 350 -43.51 -12.94 9.91
CA LEU A 350 -42.73 -12.22 8.91
C LEU A 350 -42.98 -12.78 7.51
N ASP A 351 -43.25 -11.88 6.56
CA ASP A 351 -43.54 -12.24 5.18
C ASP A 351 -42.30 -12.83 4.50
N LEU A 352 -42.49 -13.95 3.80
CA LEU A 352 -41.45 -14.64 3.04
C LEU A 352 -41.77 -14.53 1.56
N LEU A 353 -40.87 -13.90 0.81
CA LEU A 353 -41.08 -13.55 -0.58
C LEU A 353 -40.04 -14.21 -1.48
N ILE A 354 -40.50 -14.82 -2.57
CA ILE A 354 -39.60 -15.49 -3.51
C ILE A 354 -39.09 -14.48 -4.52
N ALA A 355 -37.77 -14.33 -4.57
CA ALA A 355 -37.09 -13.47 -5.52
C ALA A 355 -35.83 -14.18 -6.05
N ASP A 356 -35.76 -14.36 -7.36
CA ASP A 356 -34.64 -14.98 -8.06
C ASP A 356 -34.08 -14.00 -9.09
N SER A 357 -32.78 -13.73 -9.02
CA SER A 357 -32.09 -12.83 -9.96
C SER A 357 -32.13 -13.32 -11.41
N HIS A 358 -32.39 -14.61 -11.65
CA HIS A 358 -32.55 -15.17 -13.00
C HIS A 358 -33.98 -15.06 -13.54
N GLN A 359 -34.94 -14.61 -12.72
CA GLN A 359 -36.36 -14.48 -13.06
C GLN A 359 -36.83 -13.06 -12.73
N PRO A 360 -36.58 -12.08 -13.63
CA PRO A 360 -36.86 -10.67 -13.37
C PRO A 360 -38.30 -10.37 -12.92
N GLU A 361 -39.29 -11.17 -13.32
CA GLU A 361 -40.68 -10.99 -12.91
C GLU A 361 -40.85 -11.15 -11.39
N THR A 362 -40.11 -12.09 -10.79
CA THR A 362 -40.13 -12.32 -9.34
C THR A 362 -39.51 -11.15 -8.58
N LEU A 363 -38.51 -10.48 -9.16
CA LEU A 363 -37.93 -9.27 -8.60
C LEU A 363 -38.94 -8.12 -8.66
N ASP A 364 -39.61 -7.91 -9.78
CA ASP A 364 -40.60 -6.83 -9.92
C ASP A 364 -41.78 -6.98 -8.94
N GLN A 365 -42.25 -8.21 -8.72
CA GLN A 365 -43.30 -8.49 -7.72
C GLN A 365 -42.88 -8.04 -6.32
N VAL A 366 -41.65 -8.39 -5.94
CA VAL A 366 -41.06 -8.02 -4.64
C VAL A 366 -40.84 -6.52 -4.53
N VAL A 367 -40.19 -5.94 -5.53
CA VAL A 367 -39.76 -4.54 -5.50
C VAL A 367 -40.96 -3.59 -5.55
N SER A 368 -42.00 -3.90 -6.35
CA SER A 368 -43.20 -3.06 -6.48
C SER A 368 -43.95 -2.82 -5.16
N GLN A 369 -43.74 -3.68 -4.17
CA GLN A 369 -44.38 -3.61 -2.86
C GLN A 369 -43.46 -2.97 -1.80
N THR A 370 -42.31 -2.40 -2.22
CA THR A 370 -41.26 -1.92 -1.30
C THR A 370 -40.84 -0.50 -1.52
N ARG A 371 -40.46 0.13 -0.40
CA ARG A 371 -39.85 1.45 -0.40
C ARG A 371 -38.32 1.38 -0.47
N VAL A 372 -37.71 0.41 0.22
CA VAL A 372 -36.26 0.23 0.27
C VAL A 372 -35.89 -1.25 0.18
N ILE A 373 -34.98 -1.60 -0.72
CA ILE A 373 -34.36 -2.92 -0.80
C ILE A 373 -32.98 -2.86 -0.16
N ILE A 374 -32.69 -3.84 0.71
CA ILE A 374 -31.35 -4.09 1.24
C ILE A 374 -30.80 -5.35 0.56
N SER A 375 -29.76 -5.22 -0.25
CA SER A 375 -29.13 -6.36 -0.92
C SER A 375 -27.83 -6.80 -0.25
N THR A 376 -27.74 -8.10 0.05
CA THR A 376 -26.50 -8.78 0.48
C THR A 376 -26.16 -9.95 -0.47
N VAL A 377 -26.72 -9.91 -1.69
CA VAL A 377 -26.63 -11.01 -2.67
C VAL A 377 -25.43 -10.82 -3.59
N GLY A 378 -24.27 -11.32 -3.14
CA GLY A 378 -23.05 -11.37 -3.95
C GLY A 378 -22.85 -12.71 -4.69
N PRO A 379 -21.96 -12.75 -5.72
CA PRO A 379 -21.24 -11.62 -6.32
C PRO A 379 -22.18 -10.67 -7.08
N PHE A 380 -22.02 -9.36 -6.85
CA PHE A 380 -22.97 -8.34 -7.35
C PHE A 380 -22.89 -8.16 -8.86
N ALA A 381 -21.71 -8.34 -9.46
CA ALA A 381 -21.53 -8.33 -10.91
C ALA A 381 -22.37 -9.40 -11.63
N LYS A 382 -22.77 -10.47 -10.94
CA LYS A 382 -23.60 -11.55 -11.50
C LYS A 382 -25.08 -11.38 -11.20
N TYR A 383 -25.42 -11.01 -9.96
CA TYR A 383 -26.80 -11.06 -9.48
C TYR A 383 -27.42 -9.70 -9.15
N GLY A 384 -26.61 -8.64 -9.02
CA GLY A 384 -27.07 -7.32 -8.55
C GLY A 384 -27.80 -6.50 -9.60
N THR A 385 -27.36 -6.56 -10.86
CA THR A 385 -27.89 -5.71 -11.94
C THR A 385 -29.40 -5.88 -12.17
N PRO A 386 -29.96 -7.10 -12.27
CA PRO A 386 -31.41 -7.28 -12.47
C PRO A 386 -32.25 -6.67 -11.34
N LEU A 387 -31.74 -6.70 -10.10
CA LEU A 387 -32.42 -6.12 -8.95
C LEU A 387 -32.39 -4.59 -8.98
N VAL A 388 -31.24 -3.98 -9.32
CA VAL A 388 -31.15 -2.52 -9.48
C VAL A 388 -32.08 -2.04 -10.61
N GLU A 389 -32.13 -2.76 -11.73
CA GLU A 389 -33.07 -2.45 -12.82
C GLU A 389 -34.53 -2.47 -12.36
N SER A 390 -34.91 -3.49 -11.59
CA SER A 390 -36.24 -3.60 -11.01
C SER A 390 -36.54 -2.42 -10.06
N CYS A 391 -35.60 -2.07 -9.18
CA CYS A 391 -35.71 -0.89 -8.29
C CYS A 391 -35.97 0.39 -9.08
N ILE A 392 -35.27 0.59 -10.20
CA ILE A 392 -35.48 1.76 -11.06
C ILE A 392 -36.85 1.73 -11.75
N ARG A 393 -37.32 0.56 -12.23
CA ARG A 393 -38.65 0.44 -12.86
C ARG A 393 -39.78 0.71 -11.87
N GLN A 394 -39.67 0.18 -10.66
CA GLN A 394 -40.71 0.22 -9.63
C GLN A 394 -40.60 1.43 -8.69
N LYS A 395 -39.59 2.28 -8.89
CA LYS A 395 -39.33 3.49 -8.09
C LYS A 395 -39.01 3.24 -6.63
N THR A 396 -38.24 2.19 -6.38
CA THR A 396 -37.82 1.72 -5.07
C THR A 396 -36.37 2.09 -4.80
N HIS A 397 -36.07 2.51 -3.57
CA HIS A 397 -34.69 2.81 -3.16
C HIS A 397 -33.89 1.53 -2.90
N TYR A 398 -32.58 1.62 -3.05
CA TYR A 398 -31.69 0.46 -2.95
C TYR A 398 -30.46 0.79 -2.13
N VAL A 399 -30.07 -0.10 -1.23
CA VAL A 399 -28.77 -0.09 -0.54
C VAL A 399 -28.15 -1.49 -0.57
N ASP A 400 -26.82 -1.56 -0.61
CA ASP A 400 -26.10 -2.83 -0.54
C ASP A 400 -24.75 -2.74 0.18
N ILE A 401 -24.02 -3.85 0.23
CA ILE A 401 -22.70 -3.96 0.86
C ILE A 401 -21.59 -4.32 -0.14
N THR A 402 -21.75 -3.99 -1.42
CA THR A 402 -20.79 -4.40 -2.45
C THR A 402 -19.41 -3.75 -2.24
N GLY A 403 -18.35 -4.51 -2.55
CA GLY A 403 -16.99 -3.99 -2.76
C GLY A 403 -16.59 -3.99 -4.24
N GLU A 404 -17.49 -4.33 -5.16
CA GLU A 404 -17.20 -4.60 -6.56
C GLU A 404 -17.28 -3.30 -7.40
N TYR A 405 -16.28 -2.43 -7.29
CA TYR A 405 -16.34 -1.09 -7.90
C TYR A 405 -16.51 -1.07 -9.43
N LEU A 406 -16.08 -2.10 -10.16
CA LEU A 406 -16.33 -2.17 -11.61
C LEU A 406 -17.81 -2.39 -11.92
N TRP A 407 -18.51 -3.16 -11.10
CA TRP A 407 -19.97 -3.26 -11.18
C TRP A 407 -20.64 -1.95 -10.76
N VAL A 408 -20.14 -1.29 -9.70
CA VAL A 408 -20.64 0.05 -9.32
C VAL A 408 -20.49 1.04 -10.48
N LYS A 409 -19.39 0.99 -11.23
CA LYS A 409 -19.20 1.81 -12.44
C LYS A 409 -20.27 1.52 -13.50
N ASP A 410 -20.55 0.24 -13.78
CA ASP A 410 -21.63 -0.14 -14.70
C ASP A 410 -23.00 0.40 -14.24
N ILE A 411 -23.31 0.28 -12.95
CA ILE A 411 -24.55 0.81 -12.37
C ILE A 411 -24.63 2.34 -12.49
N ILE A 412 -23.52 3.06 -12.24
CA ILE A 412 -23.45 4.51 -12.45
C ILE A 412 -23.76 4.86 -13.91
N ASP A 413 -23.06 4.22 -14.85
CA ASP A 413 -23.19 4.53 -16.28
C ASP A 413 -24.60 4.27 -16.81
N ARG A 414 -25.24 3.22 -16.31
CA ARG A 414 -26.57 2.79 -16.79
C ARG A 414 -27.72 3.51 -16.10
N PHE A 415 -27.60 3.83 -14.81
CA PHE A 415 -28.76 4.20 -13.99
C PHE A 415 -28.65 5.54 -13.27
N HIS A 416 -27.48 6.20 -13.21
CA HIS A 416 -27.34 7.44 -12.42
C HIS A 416 -28.33 8.52 -12.83
N GLU A 417 -28.43 8.84 -14.12
CA GLU A 417 -29.34 9.88 -14.61
C GLU A 417 -30.80 9.52 -14.43
N LYS A 418 -31.19 8.28 -14.75
CA LYS A 418 -32.57 7.82 -14.58
C LYS A 418 -33.00 7.80 -13.11
N ALA A 419 -32.12 7.34 -12.22
CA ALA A 419 -32.35 7.36 -10.79
C ALA A 419 -32.52 8.79 -10.26
N ARG A 420 -31.73 9.75 -10.76
CA ARG A 420 -31.84 11.17 -10.41
C ARG A 420 -33.15 11.78 -10.91
N GLN A 421 -33.54 11.52 -12.15
CA GLN A 421 -34.80 12.00 -12.73
C GLN A 421 -36.02 11.51 -11.92
N GLU A 422 -36.00 10.25 -11.51
CA GLU A 422 -37.09 9.61 -10.75
C GLU A 422 -36.98 9.82 -9.23
N LYS A 423 -35.96 10.55 -8.75
CA LYS A 423 -35.67 10.78 -7.31
C LYS A 423 -35.53 9.48 -6.52
N ILE A 424 -34.90 8.48 -7.13
CA ILE A 424 -34.58 7.18 -6.56
C ILE A 424 -33.12 7.18 -6.12
N MET A 425 -32.86 6.83 -4.86
CA MET A 425 -31.51 6.59 -4.36
C MET A 425 -31.09 5.14 -4.59
N ILE A 426 -29.99 4.96 -5.29
CA ILE A 426 -29.26 3.70 -5.41
C ILE A 426 -27.92 3.90 -4.70
N VAL A 427 -27.72 3.28 -3.54
CA VAL A 427 -26.55 3.52 -2.69
C VAL A 427 -25.77 2.22 -2.48
N PRO A 428 -24.85 1.88 -3.40
CA PRO A 428 -23.94 0.77 -3.17
C PRO A 428 -22.93 1.08 -2.06
N CYS A 429 -22.25 0.05 -1.58
CA CYS A 429 -21.11 0.15 -0.65
C CYS A 429 -21.48 0.65 0.76
N CYS A 430 -22.66 0.33 1.28
CA CYS A 430 -23.09 0.63 2.66
C CYS A 430 -22.57 -0.36 3.71
N GLY A 431 -21.38 -0.95 3.52
CA GLY A 431 -20.73 -1.85 4.47
C GLY A 431 -19.45 -1.28 5.09
N PHE A 432 -18.79 -2.05 5.95
CA PHE A 432 -17.49 -1.68 6.54
C PHE A 432 -16.43 -1.38 5.50
N ASP A 433 -16.50 -2.07 4.38
CA ASP A 433 -15.60 -1.89 3.24
C ASP A 433 -15.72 -0.51 2.58
N SER A 434 -16.56 0.42 3.04
CA SER A 434 -16.56 1.80 2.47
C SER A 434 -17.12 2.85 3.40
N VAL A 435 -18.09 2.53 4.26
CA VAL A 435 -18.75 3.52 5.12
C VAL A 435 -17.78 4.24 6.06
N PRO A 436 -16.88 3.56 6.81
CA PRO A 436 -15.90 4.26 7.64
C PRO A 436 -14.99 5.20 6.84
N SER A 437 -14.48 4.74 5.69
CA SER A 437 -13.59 5.52 4.84
C SER A 437 -14.27 6.76 4.26
N ASP A 438 -15.50 6.59 3.77
CA ASP A 438 -16.32 7.65 3.17
C ASP A 438 -16.79 8.68 4.21
N LEU A 439 -17.31 8.20 5.35
CA LEU A 439 -17.74 9.09 6.43
C LEU A 439 -16.55 9.76 7.14
N GLY A 440 -15.41 9.08 7.29
CA GLY A 440 -14.21 9.66 7.90
C GLY A 440 -13.70 10.88 7.14
N ALA A 441 -13.66 10.80 5.80
CA ALA A 441 -13.33 11.95 4.95
C ALA A 441 -14.39 13.06 5.02
N PHE A 442 -15.69 12.70 4.99
CA PHE A 442 -16.80 13.65 5.11
C PHE A 442 -16.79 14.42 6.43
N ILE A 443 -16.56 13.75 7.57
CA ILE A 443 -16.52 14.38 8.89
C ILE A 443 -15.33 15.34 9.00
N LEU A 444 -14.15 14.95 8.51
CA LEU A 444 -12.99 15.84 8.49
C LEU A 444 -13.22 17.08 7.62
N ALA A 445 -13.88 16.91 6.47
CA ALA A 445 -14.19 18.03 5.58
C ALA A 445 -15.13 19.04 6.25
N ASN A 446 -16.22 18.55 6.86
CA ASN A 446 -17.15 19.43 7.58
C ASN A 446 -16.49 20.08 8.80
N HIS A 447 -15.73 19.32 9.60
CA HIS A 447 -15.08 19.86 10.79
C HIS A 447 -14.09 21.00 10.47
N ILE A 448 -13.25 20.81 9.45
CA ILE A 448 -12.30 21.85 9.01
C ILE A 448 -13.05 23.07 8.45
N GLN A 449 -14.11 22.83 7.66
CA GLN A 449 -14.90 23.91 7.10
C GLN A 449 -15.67 24.71 8.17
N ASP A 450 -16.29 24.03 9.13
CA ASP A 450 -17.13 24.63 10.17
C ASP A 450 -16.28 25.37 11.21
N LYS A 451 -15.12 24.81 11.59
CA LYS A 451 -14.26 25.38 12.64
C LYS A 451 -13.28 26.42 12.13
N HIS A 452 -12.75 26.23 10.92
CA HIS A 452 -11.66 27.06 10.38
C HIS A 452 -12.05 27.82 9.11
N GLY A 453 -13.20 27.55 8.50
CA GLY A 453 -13.61 28.19 7.25
C GLY A 453 -12.80 27.73 6.02
N LEU A 454 -12.00 26.67 6.16
CA LEU A 454 -11.08 26.18 5.14
C LEU A 454 -11.59 24.91 4.46
N ASN A 455 -11.06 24.64 3.28
CA ASN A 455 -11.26 23.38 2.57
C ASN A 455 -10.28 22.30 3.06
N LEU A 456 -10.66 21.03 2.92
CA LEU A 456 -9.83 19.86 3.17
C LEU A 456 -8.97 19.52 1.93
N ALA A 457 -7.65 19.61 2.07
CA ALA A 457 -6.68 19.32 1.02
C ALA A 457 -6.35 17.82 0.90
N SER A 458 -6.20 17.13 2.03
CA SER A 458 -5.77 15.74 2.03
C SER A 458 -6.25 14.96 3.24
N VAL A 459 -6.47 13.66 3.05
CA VAL A 459 -6.74 12.72 4.13
C VAL A 459 -5.81 11.53 4.03
N LYS A 460 -5.13 11.24 5.15
CA LYS A 460 -4.50 9.94 5.39
C LYS A 460 -5.38 9.15 6.33
N ALA A 461 -5.68 7.91 5.98
CA ALA A 461 -6.46 6.99 6.79
C ALA A 461 -5.62 5.75 7.14
N SER A 462 -5.71 5.26 8.37
CA SER A 462 -5.06 4.02 8.79
C SER A 462 -5.96 3.15 9.67
N VAL A 463 -6.10 1.88 9.28
CA VAL A 463 -6.72 0.87 10.15
C VAL A 463 -5.72 0.51 11.25
N MET A 464 -6.00 0.97 12.47
CA MET A 464 -5.12 0.84 13.65
C MET A 464 -5.24 -0.50 14.35
N LYS A 465 -6.44 -1.07 14.30
CA LYS A 465 -6.78 -2.38 14.83
C LYS A 465 -7.83 -3.00 13.92
N LEU A 466 -7.65 -4.27 13.58
CA LEU A 466 -8.61 -5.04 12.80
C LEU A 466 -8.67 -6.45 13.38
N VAL A 467 -9.79 -6.78 14.02
CA VAL A 467 -10.07 -8.13 14.52
C VAL A 467 -11.38 -8.58 13.90
N GLY A 468 -11.32 -9.64 13.11
CA GLY A 468 -12.48 -10.16 12.40
C GLY A 468 -12.12 -11.32 11.48
N GLY A 469 -13.13 -11.93 10.88
CA GLY A 469 -12.97 -13.06 9.95
C GLY A 469 -13.39 -12.74 8.53
N ILE A 470 -12.86 -13.48 7.55
CA ILE A 470 -13.23 -13.40 6.13
C ILE A 470 -14.22 -14.54 5.82
N SER A 471 -15.31 -14.29 5.08
CA SER A 471 -16.24 -15.34 4.62
C SER A 471 -15.84 -15.88 3.25
N GLY A 472 -16.44 -17.02 2.89
CA GLY A 472 -16.42 -17.51 1.52
C GLY A 472 -16.99 -16.51 0.52
N GLY A 473 -17.98 -15.68 0.91
CA GLY A 473 -18.55 -14.62 0.06
C GLY A 473 -17.53 -13.54 -0.29
N THR A 474 -16.79 -13.04 0.71
CA THR A 474 -15.72 -12.05 0.52
C THR A 474 -14.60 -12.61 -0.36
N ILE A 475 -14.18 -13.85 -0.12
CA ILE A 475 -13.17 -14.55 -0.93
C ILE A 475 -13.65 -14.66 -2.39
N GLN A 476 -14.92 -15.00 -2.61
CA GLN A 476 -15.49 -15.13 -3.95
C GLN A 476 -15.56 -13.79 -4.69
N SER A 477 -15.96 -12.70 -4.02
CA SER A 477 -15.92 -11.36 -4.62
C SER A 477 -14.49 -10.93 -4.97
N CYS A 478 -13.49 -11.19 -4.12
CA CYS A 478 -12.08 -10.95 -4.44
C CYS A 478 -11.60 -11.77 -5.66
N LEU A 479 -12.01 -13.04 -5.77
CA LEU A 479 -11.68 -13.89 -6.92
C LEU A 479 -12.32 -13.40 -8.21
N GLU A 480 -13.58 -12.96 -8.14
CA GLU A 480 -14.29 -12.43 -9.30
C GLU A 480 -13.61 -11.14 -9.78
N MET A 481 -13.23 -10.24 -8.87
CA MET A 481 -12.43 -9.05 -9.20
C MET A 481 -11.09 -9.42 -9.84
N ALA A 482 -10.41 -10.46 -9.34
CA ALA A 482 -9.17 -10.95 -9.93
C ALA A 482 -9.36 -11.51 -11.35
N SER A 483 -10.54 -12.03 -11.68
CA SER A 483 -10.84 -12.56 -13.02
C SER A 483 -11.20 -11.51 -14.06
N GLN A 484 -11.49 -10.26 -13.66
CA GLN A 484 -11.86 -9.16 -14.58
C GLN A 484 -10.62 -8.49 -15.21
N ASP A 485 -10.82 -7.83 -16.36
CA ASP A 485 -9.76 -7.12 -17.11
C ASP A 485 -9.16 -5.97 -16.31
N THR A 486 -7.84 -6.04 -16.09
CA THR A 486 -7.11 -5.13 -15.21
C THR A 486 -6.74 -3.79 -15.81
N SER A 487 -6.85 -3.63 -17.13
CA SER A 487 -6.46 -2.39 -17.83
C SER A 487 -7.20 -1.15 -17.32
N LYS A 488 -8.40 -1.35 -16.74
CA LYS A 488 -9.24 -0.29 -16.13
C LYS A 488 -9.07 -0.14 -14.61
N LEU A 489 -8.30 -1.01 -13.93
CA LEU A 489 -8.19 -1.01 -12.45
C LEU A 489 -7.29 0.11 -11.91
N THR A 490 -6.43 0.70 -12.75
CA THR A 490 -5.43 1.69 -12.33
C THR A 490 -5.97 3.11 -12.24
N ASP A 491 -7.16 3.40 -12.78
CA ASP A 491 -7.75 4.74 -12.72
C ASP A 491 -8.29 5.05 -11.31
N PRO A 492 -7.67 5.98 -10.56
CA PRO A 492 -8.12 6.31 -9.20
C PRO A 492 -9.48 7.00 -9.17
N TYR A 493 -9.92 7.61 -10.27
CA TYR A 493 -11.13 8.41 -10.39
C TYR A 493 -12.22 7.72 -11.22
N ILE A 494 -12.13 6.41 -11.43
CA ILE A 494 -13.08 5.67 -12.28
C ILE A 494 -14.55 5.84 -11.85
N LEU A 495 -14.82 6.01 -10.55
CA LEU A 495 -16.16 6.24 -10.01
C LEU A 495 -16.52 7.72 -9.86
N ALA A 496 -15.57 8.64 -10.03
CA ALA A 496 -15.80 10.06 -9.77
C ALA A 496 -16.43 10.77 -10.97
N THR A 497 -17.20 11.83 -10.70
CA THR A 497 -17.78 12.74 -11.70
C THR A 497 -16.75 13.74 -12.24
N ARG A 498 -15.60 13.88 -11.54
CA ARG A 498 -14.51 14.81 -11.87
C ARG A 498 -13.16 14.12 -11.74
N ARG A 499 -12.15 14.67 -12.41
CA ARG A 499 -10.74 14.27 -12.28
C ARG A 499 -10.05 15.10 -11.20
N GLY A 500 -9.09 14.51 -10.49
CA GLY A 500 -8.23 15.20 -9.52
C GLY A 500 -6.75 14.87 -9.73
N VAL A 501 -5.93 15.03 -8.68
CA VAL A 501 -4.47 14.94 -8.73
C VAL A 501 -3.87 13.61 -8.23
N ASP A 502 -4.68 12.74 -7.62
CA ASP A 502 -4.23 11.43 -7.13
C ASP A 502 -3.75 10.55 -8.28
N LYS A 503 -2.67 9.81 -8.02
CA LYS A 503 -2.15 8.76 -8.90
C LYS A 503 -2.56 7.39 -8.35
N ALA A 504 -2.45 6.35 -9.19
CA ALA A 504 -2.59 4.97 -8.73
C ALA A 504 -1.60 4.72 -7.57
N LEU A 505 -2.14 4.45 -6.37
CA LEU A 505 -1.35 4.36 -5.15
C LEU A 505 -0.52 3.07 -5.13
N ILE A 506 0.80 3.23 -4.99
CA ILE A 506 1.69 2.19 -4.49
C ILE A 506 2.01 2.58 -3.05
N THR A 507 1.38 1.93 -2.09
CA THR A 507 1.67 2.16 -0.67
C THR A 507 3.02 1.53 -0.33
N ILE A 508 4.00 2.38 -0.06
CA ILE A 508 5.34 1.97 0.39
C ILE A 508 5.28 1.66 1.89
N PHE A 509 5.83 0.52 2.30
CA PHE A 509 5.96 0.16 3.71
C PHE A 509 6.82 1.20 4.44
N ARG A 510 6.21 2.01 5.29
CA ARG A 510 6.89 3.12 5.96
C ARG A 510 6.30 3.37 7.33
N LYS A 511 7.12 3.94 8.22
CA LYS A 511 6.64 4.45 9.51
C LYS A 511 5.89 5.77 9.30
N ASP A 512 4.76 5.96 9.95
CA ASP A 512 4.00 7.22 9.91
C ASP A 512 3.66 7.65 11.34
N TYR A 513 4.06 8.87 11.71
CA TYR A 513 3.96 9.40 13.07
C TYR A 513 2.57 9.94 13.38
N ASP A 514 1.76 10.24 12.37
CA ASP A 514 0.38 10.65 12.62
C ASP A 514 -0.49 9.48 13.16
N PHE A 515 0.02 8.25 13.05
CA PHE A 515 -0.59 6.99 13.49
C PHE A 515 0.29 6.29 14.55
N ASP A 516 0.64 7.01 15.62
CA ASP A 516 1.43 6.53 16.76
C ASP A 516 2.82 5.99 16.41
N GLY A 517 3.37 6.40 15.27
CA GLY A 517 4.64 5.85 14.76
C GLY A 517 4.56 4.38 14.37
N LYS A 518 3.37 3.86 14.04
CA LYS A 518 3.20 2.50 13.51
C LYS A 518 3.65 2.41 12.05
N TRP A 519 4.00 1.19 11.62
CA TRP A 519 4.35 0.92 10.24
C TRP A 519 3.11 0.75 9.39
N GLN A 520 3.01 1.57 8.34
CA GLN A 520 1.90 1.58 7.40
C GLN A 520 2.20 0.62 6.25
N ALA A 521 1.29 -0.32 6.02
CA ALA A 521 1.30 -1.25 4.91
C ALA A 521 0.06 -1.04 4.02
N PRO A 522 0.04 -1.55 2.78
CA PRO A 522 -1.15 -1.54 1.94
C PRO A 522 -2.32 -2.18 2.68
N PHE A 523 -3.50 -1.57 2.63
CA PHE A 523 -4.73 -2.20 3.10
C PHE A 523 -5.51 -2.73 1.91
N ILE A 524 -5.99 -3.98 2.00
CA ILE A 524 -6.57 -4.70 0.85
C ILE A 524 -7.79 -3.97 0.25
N MET A 525 -8.62 -3.33 1.09
CA MET A 525 -9.81 -2.62 0.62
C MET A 525 -9.53 -1.20 0.12
N SER A 526 -8.34 -0.64 0.36
CA SER A 526 -7.98 0.71 -0.08
C SER A 526 -8.19 0.95 -1.59
N ALA A 527 -8.06 -0.10 -2.40
CA ALA A 527 -8.29 -0.05 -3.85
C ALA A 527 -9.76 0.25 -4.23
N VAL A 528 -10.71 -0.12 -3.37
CA VAL A 528 -12.16 0.14 -3.50
C VAL A 528 -12.49 1.45 -2.79
N ASN A 529 -12.09 1.58 -1.51
CA ASN A 529 -12.48 2.64 -0.60
C ASN A 529 -12.08 4.01 -1.14
N ALA A 530 -10.84 4.13 -1.62
CA ALA A 530 -10.34 5.38 -2.17
C ALA A 530 -11.13 5.84 -3.41
N LYS A 531 -11.71 4.92 -4.19
CA LYS A 531 -12.56 5.26 -5.34
C LYS A 531 -13.94 5.75 -4.89
N VAL A 532 -14.50 5.15 -3.83
CA VAL A 532 -15.76 5.61 -3.21
C VAL A 532 -15.59 6.99 -2.62
N VAL A 533 -14.53 7.24 -1.84
CA VAL A 533 -14.23 8.56 -1.26
C VAL A 533 -14.05 9.62 -2.35
N ARG A 534 -13.33 9.31 -3.44
CA ARG A 534 -13.18 10.23 -4.58
C ARG A 534 -14.49 10.50 -5.31
N ARG A 535 -15.40 9.53 -5.37
CA ARG A 535 -16.76 9.77 -5.88
C ARG A 535 -17.54 10.71 -4.97
N SER A 536 -17.44 10.53 -3.65
CA SER A 536 -18.08 11.43 -2.69
C SER A 536 -17.58 12.85 -2.82
N TRP A 537 -16.26 13.02 -2.87
CA TRP A 537 -15.60 14.30 -3.13
C TRP A 537 -16.16 14.99 -4.38
N SER A 538 -16.25 14.28 -5.50
CA SER A 538 -16.67 14.88 -6.76
C SER A 538 -18.16 15.26 -6.78
N ILE A 539 -19.04 14.43 -6.18
CA ILE A 539 -20.48 14.73 -6.05
C ILE A 539 -20.71 15.92 -5.10
N TRP A 540 -19.98 15.98 -3.99
CA TRP A 540 -20.05 17.13 -3.07
C TRP A 540 -19.58 18.42 -3.74
N ALA A 541 -18.53 18.35 -4.57
CA ALA A 541 -18.11 19.47 -5.41
C ALA A 541 -19.18 19.87 -6.46
N ASP A 542 -19.90 18.92 -7.06
CA ASP A 542 -21.03 19.19 -7.96
C ASP A 542 -22.21 19.88 -7.25
N ARG A 543 -22.35 19.67 -5.94
CA ARG A 543 -23.36 20.31 -5.09
C ARG A 543 -22.92 21.65 -4.48
N GLY A 544 -21.73 22.15 -4.83
CA GLY A 544 -21.20 23.42 -4.33
C GLY A 544 -20.70 23.37 -2.88
N LYS A 545 -20.43 22.17 -2.33
CA LYS A 545 -19.83 21.95 -1.01
C LYS A 545 -18.59 21.05 -1.12
N PRO A 546 -17.55 21.46 -1.89
CA PRO A 546 -16.39 20.61 -2.12
C PRO A 546 -15.63 20.33 -0.82
N TYR A 547 -14.91 19.21 -0.75
CA TYR A 547 -13.90 19.05 0.31
C TYR A 547 -12.75 20.02 0.08
N GLY A 548 -12.14 19.98 -1.10
CA GLY A 548 -11.10 20.88 -1.58
C GLY A 548 -10.88 20.66 -3.09
N ASN A 549 -10.30 21.62 -3.80
CA ASN A 549 -10.18 21.53 -5.26
C ASN A 549 -9.13 20.50 -5.71
N LEU A 550 -8.08 20.31 -4.90
CA LEU A 550 -6.99 19.37 -5.18
C LEU A 550 -6.94 18.25 -4.13
N PHE A 551 -8.12 17.78 -3.70
CA PHE A 551 -8.27 16.77 -2.67
C PHE A 551 -7.53 15.46 -2.99
N THR A 552 -6.78 14.96 -2.01
CA THR A 552 -6.07 13.67 -2.07
C THR A 552 -6.50 12.73 -0.95
N TYR A 553 -6.57 11.42 -1.25
CA TYR A 553 -6.95 10.41 -0.26
C TYR A 553 -6.03 9.19 -0.31
N GLN A 554 -5.47 8.81 0.83
CA GLN A 554 -4.66 7.61 1.00
C GLN A 554 -5.12 6.79 2.21
N GLU A 555 -5.19 5.47 2.04
CA GLU A 555 -5.61 4.53 3.07
C GLU A 555 -4.59 3.39 3.25
N THR A 556 -4.23 3.11 4.50
CA THR A 556 -3.24 2.09 4.89
C THR A 556 -3.72 1.27 6.08
N GLN A 557 -2.95 0.26 6.46
CA GLN A 557 -3.14 -0.48 7.70
C GLN A 557 -1.88 -0.41 8.55
N SER A 558 -2.06 -0.18 9.84
CA SER A 558 -0.98 -0.07 10.82
C SER A 558 -0.54 -1.42 11.35
N PHE A 559 0.76 -1.61 11.46
CA PHE A 559 1.41 -2.79 12.03
C PHE A 559 2.58 -2.40 12.93
N SER A 560 2.95 -3.30 13.84
CA SER A 560 4.32 -3.36 14.36
C SER A 560 5.27 -3.77 13.23
N PHE A 561 6.56 -3.43 13.34
CA PHE A 561 7.52 -3.63 12.25
C PHE A 561 7.54 -5.05 11.67
N LEU A 562 7.77 -6.07 12.51
CA LEU A 562 7.98 -7.44 12.04
C LEU A 562 6.71 -8.06 11.42
N PRO A 563 5.51 -7.98 12.07
CA PRO A 563 4.27 -8.40 11.43
C PRO A 563 3.95 -7.64 10.14
N GLY A 564 4.22 -6.32 10.11
CA GLY A 564 4.01 -5.48 8.94
C GLY A 564 4.90 -5.87 7.77
N LEU A 565 6.18 -6.19 8.03
CA LEU A 565 7.12 -6.63 7.00
C LEU A 565 6.67 -7.97 6.39
N VAL A 566 6.27 -8.94 7.23
CA VAL A 566 5.73 -10.22 6.77
C VAL A 566 4.46 -10.00 5.93
N TYR A 567 3.53 -9.18 6.43
CA TYR A 567 2.30 -8.85 5.72
C TYR A 567 2.59 -8.25 4.34
N VAL A 568 3.51 -7.27 4.25
CA VAL A 568 3.88 -6.62 2.99
C VAL A 568 4.53 -7.60 2.02
N CYS A 569 5.42 -8.47 2.49
CA CYS A 569 6.00 -9.53 1.67
C CYS A 569 4.91 -10.45 1.09
N LEU A 570 3.97 -10.91 1.92
CA LEU A 570 2.86 -11.75 1.47
C LEU A 570 1.93 -11.00 0.50
N PHE A 571 1.62 -9.74 0.80
CA PHE A 571 0.76 -8.89 -0.02
C PHE A 571 1.34 -8.68 -1.42
N TYR A 572 2.64 -8.44 -1.55
CA TYR A 572 3.29 -8.20 -2.84
C TYR A 572 3.75 -9.47 -3.57
N THR A 573 3.72 -10.64 -2.93
CA THR A 573 4.14 -11.92 -3.56
C THR A 573 2.97 -12.88 -3.77
N VAL A 574 2.25 -13.23 -2.70
CA VAL A 574 1.18 -14.24 -2.72
C VAL A 574 -0.05 -13.72 -3.43
N LEU A 575 -0.46 -12.47 -3.20
CA LEU A 575 -1.68 -11.92 -3.81
C LEU A 575 -1.56 -11.82 -5.34
N PRO A 576 -0.48 -11.25 -5.93
CA PRO A 576 -0.31 -11.24 -7.39
C PRO A 576 -0.17 -12.63 -8.00
N LEU A 577 0.53 -13.54 -7.31
CA LEU A 577 0.65 -14.94 -7.75
C LEU A 577 -0.72 -15.63 -7.75
N THR A 578 -1.54 -15.42 -6.73
CA THR A 578 -2.90 -15.96 -6.66
C THR A 578 -3.76 -15.41 -7.79
N PHE A 579 -3.65 -14.12 -8.10
CA PHE A 579 -4.38 -13.49 -9.20
C PHE A 579 -3.95 -14.07 -10.56
N LEU A 580 -2.66 -14.34 -10.75
CA LEU A 580 -2.14 -15.00 -11.95
C LEU A 580 -2.68 -16.44 -12.08
N LEU A 581 -2.67 -17.21 -11.00
CA LEU A 581 -3.14 -18.60 -10.99
C LEU A 581 -4.64 -18.70 -11.25
N VAL A 582 -5.46 -17.82 -10.67
CA VAL A 582 -6.92 -17.81 -10.84
C VAL A 582 -7.33 -17.51 -12.30
N ARG A 583 -6.49 -16.79 -13.05
CA ARG A 583 -6.72 -16.53 -14.49
C ARG A 583 -6.36 -17.70 -15.40
N THR A 584 -5.67 -18.72 -14.88
CA THR A 584 -5.31 -19.90 -15.66
C THR A 584 -6.49 -20.87 -15.68
N PRO A 585 -7.11 -21.21 -16.83
CA PRO A 585 -8.42 -21.88 -16.88
C PRO A 585 -8.55 -23.14 -15.99
N MET A 586 -7.64 -24.11 -16.11
CA MET A 586 -7.67 -25.32 -15.27
C MET A 586 -7.36 -25.07 -13.80
N ILE A 587 -6.37 -24.22 -13.51
CA ILE A 587 -5.90 -23.98 -12.14
C ILE A 587 -6.92 -23.13 -11.39
N GLY A 588 -7.45 -22.09 -12.02
CA GLY A 588 -8.48 -21.21 -11.48
C GLY A 588 -9.77 -21.95 -11.15
N GLU A 589 -10.21 -22.89 -11.98
CA GLU A 589 -11.38 -23.72 -11.69
C GLU A 589 -11.16 -24.63 -10.48
N LYS A 590 -9.97 -25.27 -10.37
CA LYS A 590 -9.60 -26.05 -9.18
C LYS A 590 -9.52 -25.19 -7.92
N ILE A 591 -8.91 -24.00 -7.99
CA ILE A 591 -8.82 -23.07 -6.85
C ILE A 591 -10.21 -22.66 -6.39
N LYS A 592 -11.12 -22.33 -7.31
CA LYS A 592 -12.51 -21.96 -7.00
C LYS A 592 -13.25 -23.10 -6.29
N ASN A 593 -13.02 -24.35 -6.68
CA ASN A 593 -13.66 -25.53 -6.07
C ASN A 593 -13.10 -25.92 -4.71
N LEU A 594 -11.86 -25.51 -4.38
CA LEU A 594 -11.20 -25.78 -3.09
C LEU A 594 -11.59 -24.77 -1.99
N LEU A 595 -12.16 -23.63 -2.36
CA LEU A 595 -12.46 -22.55 -1.42
C LEU A 595 -13.87 -22.67 -0.80
N PRO A 596 -14.08 -22.15 0.41
CA PRO A 596 -15.38 -22.21 1.08
C PRO A 596 -16.47 -21.55 0.24
N GLY A 597 -17.63 -22.20 0.12
CA GLY A 597 -18.79 -21.63 -0.58
C GLY A 597 -19.35 -20.38 0.12
N SER A 598 -20.14 -19.58 -0.60
CA SER A 598 -20.70 -18.29 -0.16
C SER A 598 -21.62 -18.34 1.08
N GLY A 599 -21.96 -19.53 1.58
CA GLY A 599 -22.74 -19.72 2.81
C GLY A 599 -21.89 -19.87 4.09
N TYR A 600 -20.56 -19.98 3.98
CA TYR A 600 -19.67 -20.16 5.12
C TYR A 600 -19.08 -18.82 5.59
N GLY A 601 -19.32 -18.47 6.86
CA GLY A 601 -18.73 -17.31 7.53
C GLY A 601 -17.88 -17.71 8.74
N PRO A 602 -17.18 -16.74 9.36
CA PRO A 602 -16.38 -16.98 10.55
C PRO A 602 -17.24 -17.43 11.74
N ARG A 603 -16.63 -18.23 12.63
CA ARG A 603 -17.29 -18.76 13.84
C ARG A 603 -17.82 -17.63 14.73
N ASP A 604 -18.92 -17.88 15.42
CA ASP A 604 -19.58 -16.90 16.31
C ASP A 604 -18.64 -16.31 17.36
N GLU A 605 -17.75 -17.12 17.93
CA GLU A 605 -16.74 -16.67 18.90
C GLU A 605 -15.80 -15.63 18.30
N THR A 606 -15.31 -15.86 17.07
CA THR A 606 -14.45 -14.92 16.34
C THR A 606 -15.18 -13.61 16.05
N ARG A 607 -16.49 -13.68 15.74
CA ARG A 607 -17.31 -12.49 15.48
C ARG A 607 -17.59 -11.67 16.75
N LYS A 608 -17.82 -12.33 17.89
CA LYS A 608 -18.06 -11.69 19.19
C LYS A 608 -16.82 -10.95 19.74
N LEU A 609 -15.63 -11.44 19.43
CA LEU A 609 -14.36 -10.78 19.77
C LEU A 609 -13.93 -9.72 18.72
N GLY A 610 -14.70 -9.59 17.64
CA GLY A 610 -14.39 -8.71 16.53
C GLY A 610 -14.51 -7.23 16.90
N GLY A 611 -13.75 -6.40 16.20
CA GLY A 611 -13.74 -4.97 16.41
C GLY A 611 -12.61 -4.31 15.63
N TYR A 612 -12.74 -3.01 15.42
CA TYR A 612 -11.76 -2.25 14.67
C TYR A 612 -11.62 -0.83 15.20
N GLU A 613 -10.48 -0.23 14.89
CA GLU A 613 -10.24 1.18 15.08
C GLU A 613 -9.63 1.73 13.78
N PHE A 614 -10.26 2.76 13.25
CA PHE A 614 -9.85 3.45 12.05
C PHE A 614 -9.55 4.91 12.41
N GLN A 615 -8.33 5.36 12.13
CA GLN A 615 -7.94 6.76 12.34
C GLN A 615 -7.76 7.47 11.00
N PHE A 616 -8.15 8.72 10.97
CA PHE A 616 -8.08 9.61 9.81
C PHE A 616 -7.40 10.90 10.22
N VAL A 617 -6.57 11.44 9.35
CA VAL A 617 -5.83 12.67 9.56
C VAL A 617 -6.04 13.55 8.34
N GLY A 618 -6.83 14.61 8.55
CA GLY A 618 -7.13 15.64 7.56
C GLY A 618 -6.15 16.79 7.65
N THR A 619 -5.79 17.36 6.51
CA THR A 619 -4.99 18.59 6.44
C THR A 619 -5.71 19.58 5.52
N ALA A 620 -5.86 20.82 5.97
CA ALA A 620 -6.57 21.86 5.24
C ALA A 620 -5.77 22.42 4.05
N GLU A 621 -6.47 23.03 3.09
CA GLU A 621 -5.88 23.90 2.08
C GLU A 621 -5.51 25.23 2.77
N ILE A 622 -4.23 25.59 2.73
CA ILE A 622 -3.70 26.84 3.31
C ILE A 622 -2.81 27.56 2.31
N GLU A 623 -2.64 28.86 2.48
CA GLU A 623 -1.69 29.63 1.68
C GLU A 623 -0.25 29.26 2.06
N PRO A 624 0.72 29.45 1.16
CA PRO A 624 2.13 29.29 1.50
C PRO A 624 2.47 30.17 2.72
N TYR A 625 3.14 29.57 3.72
CA TYR A 625 3.60 30.20 4.97
C TYR A 625 2.59 30.30 6.13
N ASP A 626 1.33 29.92 5.94
CA ASP A 626 0.37 29.82 7.05
C ASP A 626 0.65 28.59 7.93
N GLU A 627 0.19 28.65 9.19
CA GLU A 627 0.26 27.50 10.08
C GLU A 627 -0.61 26.34 9.57
N PRO A 628 -0.10 25.10 9.59
CA PRO A 628 -0.84 23.95 9.09
C PRO A 628 -2.06 23.67 9.98
N VAL A 629 -3.25 23.78 9.40
CA VAL A 629 -4.49 23.36 10.06
C VAL A 629 -4.74 21.87 9.78
N ARG A 630 -4.83 21.09 10.86
CA ARG A 630 -4.99 19.64 10.81
C ARG A 630 -6.06 19.18 11.79
N ALA A 631 -6.74 18.10 11.44
CA ALA A 631 -7.73 17.47 12.30
C ALA A 631 -7.60 15.95 12.25
N ARG A 632 -7.93 15.29 13.36
CA ARG A 632 -7.98 13.84 13.47
C ARG A 632 -9.43 13.40 13.63
N ALA A 633 -9.83 12.36 12.90
CA ALA A 633 -11.08 11.66 13.16
C ALA A 633 -10.80 10.20 13.51
N ILE A 634 -11.61 9.64 14.41
CA ILE A 634 -11.49 8.27 14.88
C ILE A 634 -12.85 7.59 14.75
N ILE A 635 -12.88 6.43 14.09
CA ILE A 635 -14.06 5.58 13.98
C ILE A 635 -13.74 4.22 14.60
N LYS A 636 -14.45 3.84 15.66
CA LYS A 636 -14.31 2.53 16.33
C LYS A 636 -15.60 1.74 16.29
N GLY A 637 -15.47 0.48 15.88
CA GLY A 637 -16.52 -0.51 15.90
C GLY A 637 -16.25 -1.59 16.93
N SER A 638 -17.29 -1.95 17.69
CA SER A 638 -17.25 -2.99 18.73
C SER A 638 -17.72 -4.36 18.23
N ARG A 639 -18.14 -4.45 16.96
CA ARG A 639 -18.52 -5.70 16.31
C ARG A 639 -17.50 -6.05 15.24
N ASP A 640 -17.48 -7.31 14.83
CA ASP A 640 -16.70 -7.74 13.67
C ASP A 640 -16.99 -6.84 12.44
N PRO A 641 -15.95 -6.36 11.74
CA PRO A 641 -16.09 -5.42 10.64
C PRO A 641 -16.85 -6.03 9.45
N GLY A 642 -16.54 -7.27 9.07
CA GLY A 642 -17.05 -7.90 7.85
C GLY A 642 -18.53 -8.29 7.90
N TYR A 643 -19.08 -8.53 9.09
CA TYR A 643 -20.48 -8.91 9.28
C TYR A 643 -21.17 -8.01 10.29
N GLY A 644 -20.70 -7.96 11.53
CA GLY A 644 -21.44 -7.30 12.61
C GLY A 644 -21.70 -5.82 12.32
N ASP A 645 -20.64 -5.06 12.07
CA ASP A 645 -20.77 -3.63 11.75
C ASP A 645 -21.17 -3.37 10.30
N THR A 646 -20.83 -4.26 9.35
CA THR A 646 -21.37 -4.19 7.98
C THR A 646 -22.90 -4.29 7.95
N CYS A 647 -23.47 -5.24 8.70
CA CYS A 647 -24.92 -5.40 8.86
C CYS A 647 -25.54 -4.16 9.50
N ARG A 648 -24.90 -3.62 10.53
CA ARG A 648 -25.32 -2.38 11.17
C ARG A 648 -25.36 -1.21 10.18
N MET A 649 -24.27 -0.99 9.45
CA MET A 649 -24.15 0.13 8.52
C MET A 649 -25.20 0.09 7.42
N VAL A 650 -25.45 -1.08 6.83
CA VAL A 650 -26.44 -1.20 5.74
C VAL A 650 -27.88 -1.04 6.25
N VAL A 651 -28.19 -1.54 7.45
CA VAL A 651 -29.50 -1.32 8.07
C VAL A 651 -29.70 0.16 8.40
N GLU A 652 -28.71 0.80 9.02
CA GLU A 652 -28.82 2.22 9.38
C GLU A 652 -28.89 3.13 8.13
N ALA A 653 -28.23 2.75 7.03
CA ALA A 653 -28.41 3.39 5.73
C ALA A 653 -29.85 3.27 5.21
N ALA A 654 -30.45 2.08 5.24
CA ALA A 654 -31.85 1.90 4.84
C ALA A 654 -32.83 2.66 5.75
N LEU A 655 -32.60 2.64 7.07
CA LEU A 655 -33.42 3.36 8.04
C LEU A 655 -33.31 4.88 7.87
N SER A 656 -32.18 5.40 7.40
CA SER A 656 -32.02 6.82 7.04
C SER A 656 -32.99 7.23 5.92
N ILE A 657 -33.20 6.36 4.93
CA ILE A 657 -34.18 6.58 3.83
C ILE A 657 -35.61 6.51 4.35
N ILE A 658 -35.90 5.61 5.28
CA ILE A 658 -37.26 5.40 5.80
C ILE A 658 -37.66 6.55 6.72
N LYS A 659 -36.81 6.86 7.71
CA LYS A 659 -37.12 7.80 8.80
C LYS A 659 -36.77 9.26 8.50
N SER A 660 -35.80 9.52 7.64
CA SER A 660 -35.24 10.88 7.45
C SER A 660 -35.13 11.29 5.97
N ARG A 661 -36.01 10.77 5.10
CA ARG A 661 -35.95 10.99 3.63
C ARG A 661 -35.81 12.45 3.22
N ASN A 662 -36.47 13.37 3.92
CA ASN A 662 -36.50 14.77 3.53
C ASN A 662 -35.24 15.53 4.01
N GLU A 663 -34.52 14.98 4.98
CA GLU A 663 -33.36 15.59 5.64
C GLU A 663 -32.03 15.09 5.06
N ILE A 664 -32.03 13.89 4.47
CA ILE A 664 -30.83 13.33 3.85
C ILE A 664 -30.43 14.09 2.56
N PRO A 665 -29.12 14.27 2.31
CA PRO A 665 -28.62 15.01 1.15
C PRO A 665 -28.87 14.30 -0.18
N GLY A 666 -29.08 12.99 -0.18
CA GLY A 666 -29.33 12.18 -1.37
C GLY A 666 -30.75 12.22 -1.91
N ARG A 667 -31.66 12.99 -1.31
CA ARG A 667 -33.11 13.00 -1.62
C ARG A 667 -33.46 13.27 -3.09
N ASP A 668 -32.56 13.91 -3.84
CA ASP A 668 -32.71 14.17 -5.28
C ASP A 668 -32.41 12.95 -6.17
N GLY A 669 -32.02 11.82 -5.56
CA GLY A 669 -31.77 10.56 -6.25
C GLY A 669 -30.44 10.49 -6.99
N GLY A 670 -30.26 9.39 -7.70
CA GLY A 670 -29.03 9.03 -8.39
C GLY A 670 -28.37 7.79 -7.81
N VAL A 671 -27.30 7.35 -8.46
CA VAL A 671 -26.36 6.39 -7.88
C VAL A 671 -25.40 7.17 -6.98
N LEU A 672 -25.45 6.96 -5.67
CA LEU A 672 -24.77 7.79 -4.66
C LEU A 672 -23.82 6.95 -3.80
N THR A 673 -22.98 7.61 -3.01
CA THR A 673 -22.15 7.00 -1.97
C THR A 673 -22.81 7.16 -0.59
N PRO A 674 -22.42 6.40 0.44
CA PRO A 674 -22.98 6.56 1.78
C PRO A 674 -22.96 8.02 2.30
N SER A 675 -21.85 8.74 2.16
CA SER A 675 -21.74 10.13 2.63
C SER A 675 -22.59 11.10 1.80
N THR A 676 -22.66 10.92 0.48
CA THR A 676 -23.46 11.81 -0.39
C THR A 676 -24.95 11.48 -0.36
N ALA A 677 -25.32 10.25 0.01
CA ALA A 677 -26.70 9.84 0.21
C ALA A 677 -27.23 10.30 1.56
N PHE A 678 -26.49 10.09 2.64
CA PHE A 678 -27.01 10.21 4.01
C PHE A 678 -26.33 11.31 4.84
N GLY A 679 -25.06 11.61 4.58
CA GLY A 679 -24.31 12.66 5.29
C GLY A 679 -24.37 12.50 6.81
N GLN A 680 -24.64 13.61 7.50
CA GLN A 680 -24.67 13.66 8.97
C GLN A 680 -25.72 12.73 9.58
N ILE A 681 -26.84 12.47 8.90
CA ILE A 681 -27.89 11.57 9.40
C ILE A 681 -27.33 10.16 9.65
N LEU A 682 -26.51 9.62 8.74
CA LEU A 682 -25.92 8.29 8.96
C LEU A 682 -24.86 8.32 10.07
N VAL A 683 -24.08 9.41 10.17
CA VAL A 683 -23.11 9.59 11.26
C VAL A 683 -23.83 9.55 12.62
N ASP A 684 -24.91 10.31 12.77
CA ASP A 684 -25.67 10.41 14.02
C ASP A 684 -26.33 9.07 14.38
N ARG A 685 -26.89 8.36 13.39
CA ARG A 685 -27.49 7.04 13.60
C ARG A 685 -26.48 5.97 14.02
N LEU A 686 -25.25 6.04 13.49
CA LEU A 686 -24.16 5.13 13.86
C LEU A 686 -23.54 5.48 15.21
N LYS A 687 -23.57 6.76 15.62
CA LYS A 687 -23.18 7.20 16.97
C LYS A 687 -24.21 6.86 18.03
N ALA A 688 -25.50 6.92 17.68
CA ALA A 688 -26.61 6.74 18.60
C ALA A 688 -26.49 5.45 19.42
N ASP A 689 -26.90 5.53 20.69
CA ASP A 689 -26.89 4.40 21.64
C ASP A 689 -25.52 3.73 21.79
N ASN A 690 -24.42 4.49 21.61
CA ASN A 690 -23.05 4.01 21.64
C ASN A 690 -22.78 2.82 20.70
N LYS A 691 -23.50 2.76 19.56
CA LYS A 691 -23.29 1.73 18.55
C LYS A 691 -21.85 1.76 18.05
N MET A 692 -21.36 2.92 17.64
CA MET A 692 -19.99 3.17 17.20
C MET A 692 -19.43 4.43 17.85
N VAL A 693 -18.12 4.44 18.08
CA VAL A 693 -17.40 5.66 18.48
C VAL A 693 -17.00 6.39 17.21
N ILE A 694 -17.43 7.63 17.06
CA ILE A 694 -17.03 8.49 15.95
C ILE A 694 -16.65 9.86 16.53
N GLU A 695 -15.37 10.19 16.50
CA GLU A 695 -14.82 11.38 17.14
C GLU A 695 -14.03 12.20 16.11
N VAL A 696 -13.99 13.52 16.28
CA VAL A 696 -13.18 14.43 15.46
C VAL A 696 -12.66 15.58 16.33
N GLU A 697 -11.39 15.91 16.19
CA GLU A 697 -10.69 16.94 16.96
C GLU A 697 -9.60 17.62 16.12
N ASP A 698 -9.16 18.81 16.51
CA ASP A 698 -7.99 19.46 15.90
C ASP A 698 -6.69 18.78 16.39
N MET A 699 -5.64 18.83 15.57
CA MET A 699 -4.32 18.26 15.87
C MET A 699 -3.25 19.30 16.17
#